data_AF-A0A381XTJ5-F1
#
_entry.id   AF-A0A381XTJ5-F1
#
_cell.length_a   1.000
_cell.length_b   1.000
_cell.length_c   1.000
_cell.angle_alpha   90.00
_cell.angle_beta   90.00
_cell.angle_gamma   90.00
#
_symmetry.space_group_name_H-M   'P 1'
#
loop_
_entity.id
_entity.type
_entity.pdbx_description
1 polymer ?
#
loop_
_entity_poly.entity_id
_entity_poly.type
_entity_poly.pdbx_seq_one_letter_code
_entity_poly.pdbx_strand_id
1 'polypeptide(L)'
;NSLTNLTITGDLHITGTTTEVDTQNLLVKDNIIVINDEESGVGVTAGAAGIEIHRGPGQDKATIMWNETSDKFEFKVGAQDAILVFDNVEPPDSSVGYDQVKINNLSDPGPGVNTFLESDGTGNFNLTEIQIGGITLDGSVTGPVDNNTLANYSVTSDHLQDFSVTSSKIDTTLSFVGKTIILNPADILSAINGAGYFNVSNPNFNVPDDCIDAAKIVDGSVTGFKLANTLNLASKTIQWPALQIFNHVQIDDYLTVNNITVINNTLSVTDKVTFTNQGGDDALTINNSSSANILKLQNNSVDVFVVDNSGDVSIKQNLIIDKILLEKSGTVIVNGTIATINLALGGHFVLELDGLTGDITELAISNIDLTPGVVTSFMLKVVQGPVDRTIAWSGISYIKWPDAMGDGSLSGLDAPIISSGNDKEDLFKFTTYDNGGSWYGQILGMDYSAPGPTVTVVTTTIPNTGNAVVQSNATGTAYLINTSVTPLYLESHITGAADNLWNSVAISSPNTNTNLAATGLIDGTYKAYSVNNAGTLSIPSINSVTLDTSAPIASATTSVITSSGIAVVQSTETGTVYLVNTAVTVTTLGSITGAANDQWNNVTIITANTDTNLAATGLADGTYNAYAMDELGNFSSTPSANSITIGAMAATGGTETTYGNYKVHTFTADGTFTVTDNTGVIDVIVVAGGGGGTGSGGTDGGGGGAGGVVVATGKSLGTQAYAITIGDGGTGVYNNPCNGNGDDSTFADIITKGGGGSGGYQNYSACTGGSGGGCPGKGPYAGDTNQLTSGSQGGGTGYGNVGGGNTTQFNVYCAGSGGGAGTKGYAAEVDGPNTSHGDNASPGGDGIENLFQTGSNQWYAGGGASGHTGGSITFESGGAGGGGNTLANGTANTGGGGGGGNTTTGGSGIVIIRYMFQ
;
A
#
# COMPACT_ATOMS: atom_id res chain seq x y z
N ASN A 1 -45.06 46.10 -49.12
CA ASN A 1 -43.92 45.60 -49.91
C ASN A 1 -43.17 44.57 -49.08
N SER A 2 -43.39 43.28 -49.32
CA SER A 2 -42.58 42.22 -48.71
C SER A 2 -41.29 42.05 -49.52
N LEU A 3 -40.15 42.18 -48.87
CA LEU A 3 -38.84 41.80 -49.42
C LEU A 3 -38.65 40.32 -49.11
N THR A 4 -38.60 39.47 -50.12
CA THR A 4 -38.55 38.02 -49.95
C THR A 4 -37.14 37.42 -49.99
N ASN A 5 -36.12 38.20 -50.39
CA ASN A 5 -34.73 37.76 -50.52
C ASN A 5 -33.76 38.91 -50.21
N LEU A 6 -33.80 39.43 -48.97
CA LEU A 6 -32.87 40.47 -48.53
C LEU A 6 -31.54 39.82 -48.15
N THR A 7 -30.44 40.27 -48.78
CA THR A 7 -29.07 39.93 -48.36
C THR A 7 -28.39 41.21 -47.89
N ILE A 8 -27.83 41.18 -46.68
CA ILE A 8 -27.08 42.29 -46.10
C ILE A 8 -25.62 41.83 -46.02
N THR A 9 -24.72 42.58 -46.65
CA THR A 9 -23.28 42.25 -46.72
C THR A 9 -22.46 42.84 -45.57
N GLY A 10 -23.10 43.68 -44.74
CA GLY A 10 -22.54 44.21 -43.49
C GLY A 10 -23.47 43.93 -42.32
N ASP A 11 -23.34 44.71 -41.24
CA ASP A 11 -24.09 44.49 -40.01
C ASP A 11 -25.57 44.87 -40.14
N LEU A 12 -26.44 44.08 -39.54
CA LEU A 12 -27.86 44.38 -39.39
C LEU A 12 -28.11 44.94 -37.98
N HIS A 13 -28.26 46.26 -37.88
CA HIS A 13 -28.68 46.91 -36.64
C HIS A 13 -30.20 47.18 -36.67
N ILE A 14 -30.93 46.65 -35.69
CA ILE A 14 -32.39 46.79 -35.56
C ILE A 14 -32.69 47.68 -34.37
N THR A 15 -33.24 48.88 -34.61
CA THR A 15 -33.54 49.87 -33.55
C THR A 15 -34.90 49.65 -32.87
N GLY A 16 -35.60 48.56 -33.20
CA GLY A 16 -36.86 48.18 -32.58
C GLY A 16 -36.65 47.38 -31.29
N THR A 17 -37.67 47.31 -30.44
CA THR A 17 -37.62 46.57 -29.17
C THR A 17 -37.75 45.05 -29.34
N THR A 18 -38.07 44.57 -30.54
CA THR A 18 -38.28 43.15 -30.83
C THR A 18 -37.83 42.83 -32.24
N THR A 19 -37.04 41.77 -32.39
CA THR A 19 -36.67 41.18 -33.68
C THR A 19 -37.35 39.82 -33.77
N GLU A 20 -38.21 39.63 -34.78
CA GLU A 20 -38.89 38.37 -35.04
C GLU A 20 -38.35 37.75 -36.34
N VAL A 21 -37.91 36.50 -36.27
CA VAL A 21 -37.41 35.74 -37.42
C VAL A 21 -38.36 34.57 -37.68
N ASP A 22 -39.27 34.74 -38.64
CA ASP A 22 -40.27 33.73 -39.02
C ASP A 22 -39.66 32.69 -39.98
N THR A 23 -38.80 31.84 -39.44
CA THR A 23 -38.16 30.73 -40.17
C THR A 23 -38.19 29.46 -39.33
N GLN A 24 -38.13 28.30 -39.98
CA GLN A 24 -38.08 27.02 -39.26
C GLN A 24 -36.74 26.80 -38.53
N ASN A 25 -35.63 27.30 -39.10
CA ASN A 25 -34.29 27.10 -38.56
C ASN A 25 -33.51 28.42 -38.61
N LEU A 26 -32.89 28.79 -37.48
CA LEU A 26 -31.89 29.85 -37.41
C LEU A 26 -30.49 29.22 -37.43
N LEU A 27 -29.67 29.56 -38.43
CA LEU A 27 -28.28 29.12 -38.53
C LEU A 27 -27.34 30.29 -38.24
N VAL A 28 -26.64 30.25 -37.11
CA VAL A 28 -25.56 31.18 -36.76
C VAL A 28 -24.23 30.47 -36.99
N LYS A 29 -23.36 31.05 -37.81
CA LYS A 29 -22.04 30.45 -38.13
C LYS A 29 -20.91 30.94 -37.21
N ASP A 30 -21.15 32.00 -36.45
CA ASP A 30 -20.17 32.53 -35.50
C ASP A 30 -20.03 31.63 -34.28
N ASN A 31 -18.83 31.67 -33.68
CA ASN A 31 -18.49 30.84 -32.52
C ASN A 31 -19.10 31.37 -31.21
N ILE A 32 -19.47 32.65 -31.17
CA ILE A 32 -19.95 33.35 -29.96
C ILE A 32 -21.27 34.04 -30.30
N ILE A 33 -22.29 33.78 -29.47
CA ILE A 33 -23.52 34.57 -29.45
C ILE A 33 -23.45 35.46 -28.22
N VAL A 34 -23.32 36.77 -28.42
CA VAL A 34 -23.31 37.75 -27.33
C VAL A 34 -24.75 38.16 -27.04
N ILE A 35 -25.17 38.02 -25.78
CA ILE A 35 -26.53 38.34 -25.31
C ILE A 35 -26.41 39.43 -24.26
N ASN A 36 -27.29 40.43 -24.34
CA ASN A 36 -27.35 41.58 -23.42
C ASN A 36 -26.12 42.51 -23.45
N ASP A 37 -25.45 42.62 -24.62
CA ASP A 37 -24.37 43.59 -24.82
C ASP A 37 -24.93 45.03 -24.83
N GLU A 38 -24.16 45.98 -24.27
CA GLU A 38 -24.51 47.42 -24.17
C GLU A 38 -25.68 47.81 -23.23
N GLU A 39 -26.24 46.92 -22.38
CA GLU A 39 -27.13 47.37 -21.30
C GLU A 39 -26.36 48.19 -20.24
N SER A 40 -26.88 49.35 -19.84
CA SER A 40 -26.24 50.24 -18.85
C SER A 40 -27.00 50.28 -17.50
N GLY A 41 -26.37 49.83 -16.41
CA GLY A 41 -26.91 49.88 -15.04
C GLY A 41 -26.27 48.84 -14.10
N VAL A 42 -26.35 49.02 -12.77
CA VAL A 42 -25.97 47.98 -11.79
C VAL A 42 -27.10 46.94 -11.71
N GLY A 43 -26.81 45.71 -12.16
CA GLY A 43 -27.80 44.65 -12.31
C GLY A 43 -28.63 44.86 -13.58
N VAL A 44 -28.58 43.87 -14.47
CA VAL A 44 -29.44 43.73 -15.66
C VAL A 44 -30.86 44.17 -15.30
N THR A 45 -31.47 45.06 -16.08
CA THR A 45 -32.79 45.66 -15.76
C THR A 45 -33.91 44.61 -15.61
N ALA A 46 -33.67 43.37 -16.07
CA ALA A 46 -34.56 42.22 -16.01
C ALA A 46 -34.11 41.07 -15.07
N GLY A 47 -32.96 41.19 -14.38
CA GLY A 47 -32.47 40.20 -13.40
C GLY A 47 -31.95 38.86 -13.95
N ALA A 48 -32.11 38.59 -15.25
CA ALA A 48 -31.53 37.43 -15.93
C ALA A 48 -31.44 37.64 -17.46
N ALA A 49 -30.48 36.98 -18.11
CA ALA A 49 -30.33 36.97 -19.58
C ALA A 49 -30.04 35.54 -20.09
N GLY A 50 -30.56 35.18 -21.26
CA GLY A 50 -30.35 33.83 -21.81
C GLY A 50 -31.34 33.42 -22.90
N ILE A 51 -31.57 32.11 -23.00
CA ILE A 51 -32.37 31.48 -24.07
C ILE A 51 -33.63 30.86 -23.46
N GLU A 52 -34.79 31.17 -24.06
CA GLU A 52 -36.08 30.60 -23.70
C GLU A 52 -36.60 29.72 -24.85
N ILE A 53 -37.04 28.51 -24.52
CA ILE A 53 -37.54 27.50 -25.46
C ILE A 53 -39.02 27.25 -25.17
N HIS A 54 -39.90 27.75 -26.05
CA HIS A 54 -41.33 27.45 -26.01
C HIS A 54 -41.59 26.03 -26.51
N ARG A 55 -42.15 25.19 -25.64
CA ARG A 55 -42.38 23.76 -25.90
C ARG A 55 -43.79 23.46 -26.45
N GLY A 56 -44.50 24.49 -26.88
CA GLY A 56 -45.87 24.43 -27.39
C GLY A 56 -46.92 25.00 -26.43
N PRO A 57 -48.16 25.19 -26.89
CA PRO A 57 -49.22 25.79 -26.09
C PRO A 57 -49.55 24.97 -24.83
N GLY A 58 -49.58 25.63 -23.66
CA GLY A 58 -49.94 25.00 -22.38
C GLY A 58 -48.83 24.18 -21.73
N GLN A 59 -47.61 24.18 -22.27
CA GLN A 59 -46.43 23.58 -21.65
C GLN A 59 -45.57 24.64 -20.97
N ASP A 60 -44.93 24.24 -19.87
CA ASP A 60 -43.90 25.06 -19.24
C ASP A 60 -42.70 25.22 -20.19
N LYS A 61 -42.18 26.44 -20.23
CA LYS A 61 -41.02 26.79 -21.05
C LYS A 61 -39.76 26.17 -20.46
N ALA A 62 -38.84 25.75 -21.33
CA ALA A 62 -37.49 25.41 -20.89
C ALA A 62 -36.58 26.63 -21.05
N THR A 63 -35.70 26.89 -20.09
CA THR A 63 -34.85 28.09 -20.10
C THR A 63 -33.39 27.74 -19.78
N ILE A 64 -32.48 28.50 -20.36
CA ILE A 64 -31.04 28.53 -20.03
C ILE A 64 -30.70 29.98 -19.74
N MET A 65 -30.61 30.36 -18.48
CA MET A 65 -30.51 31.77 -18.07
C MET A 65 -29.36 31.99 -17.11
N TRP A 66 -28.57 33.04 -17.31
CA TRP A 66 -27.72 33.59 -16.27
C TRP A 66 -28.59 34.40 -15.29
N ASN A 67 -28.55 34.08 -14.01
CA ASN A 67 -29.27 34.78 -12.95
C ASN A 67 -28.30 35.64 -12.14
N GLU A 68 -28.48 36.96 -12.22
CA GLU A 68 -27.61 37.96 -11.59
C GLU A 68 -27.70 37.94 -10.05
N THR A 69 -28.77 37.40 -9.48
CA THR A 69 -28.93 37.32 -8.02
C THR A 69 -28.21 36.09 -7.45
N SER A 70 -28.23 34.98 -8.17
CA SER A 70 -27.60 33.72 -7.73
C SER A 70 -26.18 33.53 -8.28
N ASP A 71 -25.74 34.38 -9.20
CA ASP A 71 -24.43 34.34 -9.89
C ASP A 71 -24.18 33.00 -10.59
N LYS A 72 -25.24 32.46 -11.23
CA LYS A 72 -25.27 31.10 -11.79
C LYS A 72 -26.05 31.03 -13.09
N PHE A 73 -25.65 30.08 -13.94
CA PHE A 73 -26.52 29.56 -15.01
C PHE A 73 -27.59 28.63 -14.42
N GLU A 74 -28.85 28.96 -14.65
CA GLU A 74 -30.01 28.16 -14.26
C GLU A 74 -30.64 27.53 -15.50
N PHE A 75 -30.72 26.20 -15.50
CA PHE A 75 -31.44 25.41 -16.48
C PHE A 75 -32.78 25.00 -15.86
N LYS A 76 -33.91 25.47 -16.40
CA LYS A 76 -35.23 25.23 -15.79
C LYS A 76 -36.28 24.76 -16.79
N VAL A 77 -37.27 24.03 -16.31
CA VAL A 77 -38.55 23.79 -16.98
C VAL A 77 -39.67 24.31 -16.07
N GLY A 78 -40.26 25.44 -16.47
CA GLY A 78 -41.19 26.17 -15.61
C GLY A 78 -40.47 26.72 -14.37
N ALA A 79 -41.00 26.42 -13.18
CA ALA A 79 -40.38 26.81 -11.91
C ALA A 79 -39.34 25.80 -11.38
N GLN A 80 -39.19 24.65 -12.04
CA GLN A 80 -38.33 23.55 -11.58
C GLN A 80 -37.03 23.51 -12.37
N ASP A 81 -35.97 22.97 -11.76
CA ASP A 81 -34.69 22.74 -12.45
C ASP A 81 -34.84 21.67 -13.55
N ALA A 82 -34.19 21.89 -14.68
CA ALA A 82 -34.22 20.99 -15.82
C ALA A 82 -33.23 19.84 -15.62
N ILE A 83 -33.63 18.64 -16.02
CA ILE A 83 -32.74 17.48 -16.05
C ILE A 83 -31.84 17.58 -17.28
N LEU A 84 -30.53 17.64 -17.07
CA LEU A 84 -29.50 17.61 -18.13
C LEU A 84 -29.06 16.17 -18.38
N VAL A 85 -29.10 15.74 -19.64
CA VAL A 85 -28.59 14.43 -20.06
C VAL A 85 -27.16 14.64 -20.57
N PHE A 86 -26.19 14.08 -19.85
CA PHE A 86 -24.82 13.94 -20.34
C PHE A 86 -24.69 12.54 -20.93
N ASP A 87 -24.27 12.44 -22.20
CA ASP A 87 -24.04 11.14 -22.83
C ASP A 87 -22.94 10.38 -22.07
N ASN A 88 -23.29 9.17 -21.63
CA ASN A 88 -22.46 8.16 -20.96
C ASN A 88 -20.95 8.41 -21.00
N VAL A 89 -20.44 9.10 -19.98
CA VAL A 89 -19.11 8.75 -19.45
C VAL A 89 -19.38 7.55 -18.57
N GLU A 90 -19.02 6.35 -19.05
CA GLU A 90 -18.85 5.19 -18.19
C GLU A 90 -18.02 5.66 -16.99
N PRO A 91 -18.57 5.67 -15.76
CA PRO A 91 -17.75 6.05 -14.62
C PRO A 91 -16.58 5.08 -14.59
N PRO A 92 -15.33 5.55 -14.36
CA PRO A 92 -14.22 4.62 -14.21
C PRO A 92 -14.62 3.57 -13.18
N ASP A 93 -14.49 2.29 -13.55
CA ASP A 93 -14.55 1.16 -12.63
C ASP A 93 -13.43 1.34 -11.60
N SER A 94 -13.68 2.16 -10.58
CA SER A 94 -12.94 2.45 -9.33
C SER A 94 -13.35 3.86 -8.90
N SER A 95 -13.98 4.12 -7.76
CA SER A 95 -13.90 3.38 -6.50
C SER A 95 -15.03 3.85 -5.59
N VAL A 96 -15.88 2.94 -5.13
CA VAL A 96 -16.16 2.84 -3.69
C VAL A 96 -15.42 1.59 -3.24
N GLY A 97 -14.10 1.74 -3.09
CA GLY A 97 -13.26 0.72 -2.49
C GLY A 97 -13.46 0.68 -0.97
N TYR A 98 -12.97 -0.37 -0.33
CA TYR A 98 -13.04 -0.62 1.11
C TYR A 98 -12.70 0.62 1.99
N ASP A 99 -11.89 1.53 1.48
CA ASP A 99 -11.47 2.76 2.16
C ASP A 99 -12.56 3.85 2.26
N GLN A 100 -13.61 3.79 1.45
CA GLN A 100 -14.66 4.83 1.38
C GLN A 100 -15.96 4.47 2.12
N VAL A 101 -16.05 3.26 2.67
CA VAL A 101 -17.16 2.82 3.54
C VAL A 101 -16.57 2.30 4.85
N LYS A 102 -16.35 3.20 5.82
CA LYS A 102 -15.92 2.78 7.15
C LYS A 102 -17.11 2.34 8.00
N ILE A 103 -17.19 1.03 8.27
CA ILE A 103 -17.95 0.50 9.40
C ILE A 103 -17.00 0.49 10.59
N ASN A 104 -17.14 1.47 11.50
CA ASN A 104 -16.24 1.74 12.64
C ASN A 104 -15.51 0.50 13.21
N ASN A 105 -14.20 0.39 12.93
CA ASN A 105 -13.26 -0.42 13.69
C ASN A 105 -12.45 0.49 14.62
N LEU A 106 -12.61 0.31 15.94
CA LEU A 106 -11.96 1.12 16.98
C LEU A 106 -10.42 1.03 17.01
N SER A 107 -9.84 0.06 16.29
CA SER A 107 -8.39 -0.21 16.30
C SER A 107 -7.59 0.38 15.12
N ASP A 108 -8.28 0.91 14.10
CA ASP A 108 -7.62 1.62 12.99
C ASP A 108 -8.47 2.83 12.50
N PRO A 109 -8.27 4.01 13.10
CA PRO A 109 -9.02 5.19 12.73
C PRO A 109 -8.65 5.75 11.34
N GLY A 110 -7.51 5.38 10.74
CA GLY A 110 -7.00 5.98 9.50
C GLY A 110 -6.97 7.53 9.49
N PRO A 111 -6.55 8.17 8.38
CA PRO A 111 -6.40 9.62 8.31
C PRO A 111 -7.77 10.32 8.29
N GLY A 112 -8.07 11.10 9.32
CA GLY A 112 -9.41 11.58 9.67
C GLY A 112 -9.98 12.74 8.88
N VAL A 113 -10.01 12.71 7.53
CA VAL A 113 -10.63 13.81 6.76
C VAL A 113 -11.41 13.48 5.48
N ASN A 114 -11.57 12.24 5.01
CA ASN A 114 -12.34 11.99 3.76
C ASN A 114 -13.22 10.73 3.81
N THR A 115 -14.30 10.74 4.58
CA THR A 115 -15.26 9.61 4.66
C THR A 115 -16.62 10.02 4.10
N PHE A 116 -17.06 9.32 3.05
CA PHE A 116 -18.31 9.58 2.30
C PHE A 116 -19.58 9.18 3.10
N LEU A 117 -19.45 8.20 4.00
CA LEU A 117 -20.52 7.72 4.89
C LEU A 117 -19.89 7.29 6.22
N GLU A 118 -20.32 7.91 7.34
CA GLU A 118 -19.95 7.48 8.69
C GLU A 118 -21.19 6.95 9.42
N SER A 119 -21.07 5.76 10.01
CA SER A 119 -22.08 5.32 10.97
C SER A 119 -21.95 6.13 12.25
N ASP A 120 -23.04 6.75 12.70
CA ASP A 120 -23.08 7.53 13.94
C ASP A 120 -23.08 6.66 15.22
N GLY A 121 -23.00 5.33 15.06
CA GLY A 121 -23.06 4.36 16.14
C GLY A 121 -24.47 4.10 16.69
N THR A 122 -25.50 4.74 16.14
CA THR A 122 -26.91 4.61 16.56
C THR A 122 -27.84 4.04 15.49
N GLY A 123 -27.27 3.60 14.36
CA GLY A 123 -28.01 2.99 13.26
C GLY A 123 -28.40 3.96 12.14
N ASN A 124 -27.95 5.23 12.21
CA ASN A 124 -28.03 6.16 11.09
C ASN A 124 -26.67 6.24 10.39
N PHE A 125 -26.71 6.58 9.10
CA PHE A 125 -25.53 6.97 8.33
C PHE A 125 -25.56 8.48 8.17
N ASN A 126 -24.51 9.13 8.66
CA ASN A 126 -24.31 10.55 8.43
C ASN A 126 -23.42 10.72 7.20
N LEU A 127 -23.85 11.58 6.29
CA LEU A 127 -22.97 12.11 5.25
C LEU A 127 -22.05 13.12 5.92
N THR A 128 -20.76 12.81 6.06
CA THR A 128 -19.78 13.80 6.51
C THR A 128 -19.60 14.79 5.36
N GLU A 129 -19.66 16.09 5.67
CA GLU A 129 -19.70 17.20 4.71
C GLU A 129 -18.66 17.06 3.57
N ILE A 130 -19.11 16.78 2.35
CA ILE A 130 -18.27 16.79 1.16
C ILE A 130 -18.45 18.13 0.46
N GLN A 131 -17.45 19.00 0.57
CA GLN A 131 -17.35 20.21 -0.24
C GLN A 131 -16.53 19.95 -1.49
N ILE A 132 -17.20 19.84 -2.65
CA ILE A 132 -16.54 19.92 -3.96
C ILE A 132 -17.22 21.04 -4.74
N GLY A 133 -16.46 22.09 -5.06
CA GLY A 133 -16.90 23.14 -5.98
C GLY A 133 -18.13 23.96 -5.53
N GLY A 134 -18.38 24.08 -4.22
CA GLY A 134 -19.46 24.92 -3.69
C GLY A 134 -20.86 24.28 -3.70
N ILE A 135 -20.96 22.98 -3.98
CA ILE A 135 -22.17 22.19 -3.72
C ILE A 135 -22.01 21.52 -2.36
N THR A 136 -22.88 21.89 -1.41
CA THR A 136 -22.99 21.20 -0.12
C THR A 136 -24.03 20.10 -0.26
N LEU A 137 -23.62 18.85 -0.06
CA LEU A 137 -24.53 17.73 0.18
C LEU A 137 -24.54 17.48 1.69
N ASP A 138 -25.59 17.95 2.38
CA ASP A 138 -25.86 17.67 3.78
C ASP A 138 -27.19 16.92 3.92
N GLY A 139 -27.28 16.04 4.90
CA GLY A 139 -28.51 15.29 5.19
C GLY A 139 -28.26 13.97 5.90
N SER A 140 -29.14 13.63 6.83
CA SER A 140 -29.22 12.28 7.39
C SER A 140 -30.13 11.43 6.51
N VAL A 141 -29.66 10.26 6.09
CA VAL A 141 -30.55 9.23 5.56
C VAL A 141 -31.27 8.60 6.75
N THR A 142 -32.41 9.19 7.14
CA THR A 142 -33.22 8.69 8.26
C THR A 142 -34.39 7.86 7.76
N GLY A 143 -34.42 6.62 8.17
CA GLY A 143 -35.53 5.69 8.02
C GLY A 143 -35.10 4.32 8.53
N PRO A 144 -35.98 3.56 9.20
CA PRO A 144 -35.67 2.16 9.48
C PRO A 144 -35.40 1.47 8.13
N VAL A 145 -34.33 0.68 8.06
CA VAL A 145 -34.26 -0.37 7.03
C VAL A 145 -35.42 -1.29 7.36
N ASP A 146 -36.52 -1.15 6.61
CA ASP A 146 -37.73 -1.92 6.85
C ASP A 146 -37.38 -3.41 6.87
N ASN A 147 -38.11 -4.15 7.70
CA ASN A 147 -37.82 -5.51 8.16
C ASN A 147 -37.71 -6.59 7.05
N ASN A 148 -37.68 -6.20 5.77
CA ASN A 148 -37.66 -7.04 4.58
C ASN A 148 -36.67 -6.59 3.49
N THR A 149 -35.78 -5.62 3.72
CA THR A 149 -34.82 -5.17 2.69
C THR A 149 -33.64 -6.11 2.49
N LEU A 150 -33.33 -6.94 3.51
CA LEU A 150 -32.38 -8.04 3.38
C LEU A 150 -33.16 -9.32 3.12
N ALA A 151 -32.99 -9.89 1.93
CA ALA A 151 -33.56 -11.19 1.62
C ALA A 151 -32.98 -12.26 2.56
N ASN A 152 -33.68 -13.38 2.74
CA ASN A 152 -33.11 -14.54 3.42
C ASN A 152 -31.75 -14.87 2.77
N TYR A 153 -30.72 -15.06 3.60
CA TYR A 153 -29.32 -15.27 3.20
C TYR A 153 -28.56 -14.06 2.65
N SER A 154 -29.08 -12.82 2.74
CA SER A 154 -28.32 -11.63 2.32
C SER A 154 -27.08 -11.35 3.18
N VAL A 155 -27.04 -11.84 4.42
CA VAL A 155 -25.82 -11.88 5.26
C VAL A 155 -25.54 -13.35 5.57
N THR A 156 -24.50 -13.91 4.94
CA THR A 156 -24.02 -15.28 5.21
C THR A 156 -22.78 -15.21 6.10
N SER A 157 -22.24 -16.37 6.51
CA SER A 157 -20.93 -16.45 7.18
C SER A 157 -19.79 -15.79 6.40
N ASP A 158 -19.97 -15.55 5.10
CA ASP A 158 -18.95 -15.00 4.22
C ASP A 158 -19.01 -13.46 4.15
N HIS A 159 -20.12 -12.86 4.62
CA HIS A 159 -20.33 -11.41 4.69
C HIS A 159 -20.03 -10.83 6.08
N LEU A 160 -19.60 -11.67 7.03
CA LEU A 160 -19.18 -11.28 8.37
C LEU A 160 -17.70 -11.65 8.53
N GLN A 161 -16.85 -10.66 8.72
CA GLN A 161 -15.43 -10.84 9.04
C GLN A 161 -15.31 -11.43 10.45
N ASP A 162 -14.20 -12.10 10.79
CA ASP A 162 -13.91 -12.46 12.17
C ASP A 162 -14.09 -11.22 13.08
N PHE A 163 -14.67 -11.39 14.28
CA PHE A 163 -14.96 -10.31 15.25
C PHE A 163 -16.10 -9.32 14.89
N SER A 164 -16.88 -9.56 13.83
CA SER A 164 -17.98 -8.64 13.44
C SER A 164 -19.12 -8.53 14.46
N VAL A 165 -19.36 -9.57 15.27
CA VAL A 165 -20.33 -9.60 16.36
C VAL A 165 -19.61 -9.88 17.69
N THR A 166 -19.38 -8.83 18.48
CA THR A 166 -18.76 -8.92 19.80
C THR A 166 -19.82 -8.96 20.91
N SER A 167 -19.47 -9.50 22.08
CA SER A 167 -20.37 -9.57 23.25
C SER A 167 -20.89 -8.18 23.71
N SER A 168 -20.19 -7.10 23.36
CA SER A 168 -20.60 -5.71 23.61
C SER A 168 -21.68 -5.18 22.66
N LYS A 169 -21.88 -5.82 21.50
CA LYS A 169 -22.85 -5.42 20.46
C LYS A 169 -24.17 -6.18 20.55
N ILE A 170 -24.27 -7.14 21.48
CA ILE A 170 -25.51 -7.85 21.80
C ILE A 170 -26.16 -7.13 22.99
N ASP A 171 -27.40 -6.69 22.82
CA ASP A 171 -28.16 -5.98 23.85
C ASP A 171 -28.23 -6.81 25.14
N THR A 172 -27.60 -6.31 26.21
CA THR A 172 -27.59 -6.94 27.53
C THR A 172 -28.99 -7.11 28.16
N THR A 173 -30.02 -6.49 27.58
CA THR A 173 -31.42 -6.63 27.98
C THR A 173 -32.15 -7.79 27.30
N LEU A 174 -31.49 -8.52 26.38
CA LEU A 174 -32.01 -9.75 25.78
C LEU A 174 -32.00 -10.90 26.79
N SER A 175 -32.84 -10.76 27.81
CA SER A 175 -32.99 -11.67 28.92
C SER A 175 -34.35 -12.34 28.85
N PHE A 176 -34.34 -13.69 28.78
CA PHE A 176 -35.55 -14.49 28.95
C PHE A 176 -35.97 -14.61 30.43
N VAL A 177 -35.20 -14.01 31.35
CA VAL A 177 -35.48 -14.02 32.78
C VAL A 177 -36.78 -13.26 33.06
N GLY A 178 -37.77 -13.97 33.60
CA GLY A 178 -39.07 -13.40 33.96
C GLY A 178 -40.01 -13.08 32.79
N LYS A 179 -39.67 -13.47 31.55
CA LYS A 179 -40.52 -13.28 30.37
C LYS A 179 -41.32 -14.54 30.07
N THR A 180 -42.66 -14.44 30.07
CA THR A 180 -43.55 -15.53 29.66
C THR A 180 -43.62 -15.57 28.13
N ILE A 181 -43.13 -16.66 27.53
CA ILE A 181 -43.33 -16.92 26.10
C ILE A 181 -44.73 -17.50 25.92
N ILE A 182 -45.64 -16.75 25.28
CA ILE A 182 -47.01 -17.18 24.98
C ILE A 182 -47.04 -17.69 23.54
N LEU A 183 -47.13 -19.01 23.37
CA LEU A 183 -47.26 -19.65 22.06
C LEU A 183 -48.74 -19.77 21.68
N ASN A 184 -49.10 -19.24 20.50
CA ASN A 184 -50.48 -19.20 20.04
C ASN A 184 -50.94 -20.62 19.61
N PRO A 185 -52.05 -21.17 20.12
CA PRO A 185 -52.45 -22.57 19.89
C PRO A 185 -52.60 -22.99 18.42
N ALA A 186 -52.90 -22.04 17.52
CA ALA A 186 -53.03 -22.31 16.10
C ALA A 186 -51.67 -22.61 15.42
N ASP A 187 -50.60 -21.93 15.85
CA ASP A 187 -49.25 -22.11 15.31
C ASP A 187 -48.63 -23.43 15.80
N ILE A 188 -48.98 -23.83 17.03
CA ILE A 188 -48.65 -25.12 17.64
C ILE A 188 -49.25 -26.28 16.84
N LEU A 189 -50.55 -26.19 16.52
CA LEU A 189 -51.28 -27.24 15.81
C LEU A 189 -50.79 -27.42 14.36
N SER A 190 -50.31 -26.34 13.73
CA SER A 190 -49.73 -26.37 12.39
C SER A 190 -48.34 -27.02 12.37
N ALA A 191 -47.47 -26.70 13.34
CA ALA A 191 -46.14 -27.30 13.46
C ALA A 191 -46.17 -28.80 13.76
N ILE A 192 -47.12 -29.25 14.61
CA ILE A 192 -47.33 -30.67 14.92
C ILE A 192 -47.76 -31.47 13.68
N ASN A 193 -48.66 -30.91 12.88
CA ASN A 193 -49.22 -31.61 11.71
C ASN A 193 -48.32 -31.57 10.47
N GLY A 194 -47.29 -30.72 10.44
CA GLY A 194 -46.38 -30.55 9.30
C GLY A 194 -45.00 -31.24 9.42
N ALA A 195 -44.45 -31.42 10.63
CA ALA A 195 -43.06 -31.89 10.78
C ALA A 195 -42.77 -32.79 12.02
N GLY A 196 -43.78 -33.15 12.83
CA GLY A 196 -43.62 -34.24 13.80
C GLY A 196 -42.93 -33.94 15.13
N TYR A 197 -42.71 -32.69 15.53
CA TYR A 197 -42.47 -32.37 16.94
C TYR A 197 -42.81 -30.94 17.35
N PHE A 198 -43.34 -30.82 18.57
CA PHE A 198 -43.59 -29.58 19.31
C PHE A 198 -43.25 -29.83 20.77
N ASN A 199 -42.38 -29.01 21.37
CA ASN A 199 -41.90 -29.23 22.74
C ASN A 199 -42.20 -28.02 23.63
N VAL A 200 -42.77 -28.26 24.82
CA VAL A 200 -43.08 -27.21 25.80
C VAL A 200 -42.69 -27.59 27.22
N SER A 201 -41.85 -26.71 27.78
CA SER A 201 -41.58 -26.34 29.18
C SER A 201 -41.65 -27.39 30.29
N ASN A 202 -40.49 -27.64 30.89
CA ASN A 202 -40.35 -27.95 32.31
C ASN A 202 -40.53 -26.64 33.13
N PRO A 203 -41.42 -26.58 34.13
CA PRO A 203 -41.64 -25.38 34.95
C PRO A 203 -40.48 -25.05 35.90
N ASN A 204 -39.42 -25.87 35.94
CA ASN A 204 -38.17 -25.61 36.66
C ASN A 204 -36.97 -25.48 35.71
N PHE A 205 -37.14 -24.97 34.49
CA PHE A 205 -36.01 -24.62 33.62
C PHE A 205 -35.28 -23.39 34.19
N ASN A 206 -34.57 -23.61 35.30
CA ASN A 206 -33.64 -22.65 35.86
C ASN A 206 -32.32 -22.88 35.14
N VAL A 207 -32.03 -22.02 34.17
CA VAL A 207 -30.71 -21.91 33.59
C VAL A 207 -29.78 -21.47 34.74
N PRO A 208 -28.70 -22.21 35.06
CA PRO A 208 -27.81 -21.84 36.16
C PRO A 208 -27.30 -20.41 35.98
N ASP A 209 -27.09 -19.69 37.09
CA ASP A 209 -26.38 -18.42 37.07
C ASP A 209 -25.07 -18.59 36.27
N ASP A 210 -24.82 -17.66 35.35
CA ASP A 210 -23.66 -17.65 34.42
C ASP A 210 -23.63 -18.74 33.32
N CYS A 211 -24.77 -19.38 33.01
CA CYS A 211 -24.82 -20.31 31.87
C CYS A 211 -24.59 -19.63 30.51
N ILE A 212 -24.84 -18.32 30.43
CA ILE A 212 -24.47 -17.43 29.32
C ILE A 212 -24.01 -16.11 29.94
N ASP A 213 -22.77 -16.07 30.43
CA ASP A 213 -22.11 -14.81 30.76
C ASP A 213 -21.21 -14.35 29.59
N ALA A 214 -20.77 -13.10 29.63
CA ALA A 214 -19.91 -12.52 28.60
C ALA A 214 -18.57 -13.26 28.44
N ALA A 215 -18.13 -14.04 29.42
CA ALA A 215 -16.89 -14.80 29.37
C ALA A 215 -17.00 -16.10 28.55
N LYS A 216 -18.22 -16.58 28.26
CA LYS A 216 -18.44 -17.76 27.39
C LYS A 216 -18.77 -17.44 25.94
N ILE A 217 -18.91 -16.16 25.59
CA ILE A 217 -19.09 -15.65 24.22
C ILE A 217 -17.86 -14.82 23.82
N VAL A 218 -16.70 -15.47 23.73
CA VAL A 218 -15.49 -14.91 23.11
C VAL A 218 -15.47 -15.29 21.62
N ASP A 219 -14.77 -14.58 20.75
CA ASP A 219 -14.74 -14.88 19.31
C ASP A 219 -14.37 -16.33 18.99
N GLY A 220 -15.10 -16.91 18.02
CA GLY A 220 -15.03 -18.35 17.72
C GLY A 220 -15.79 -19.25 18.71
N SER A 221 -16.50 -18.69 19.69
CA SER A 221 -17.28 -19.49 20.64
C SER A 221 -18.47 -20.25 20.03
N VAL A 222 -18.84 -20.00 18.76
CA VAL A 222 -19.76 -20.85 17.99
C VAL A 222 -19.03 -21.43 16.77
N THR A 223 -18.50 -22.62 16.93
CA THR A 223 -18.02 -23.46 15.80
C THR A 223 -19.18 -24.27 15.24
N GLY A 224 -19.12 -24.78 14.00
CA GLY A 224 -20.14 -25.66 13.41
C GLY A 224 -20.54 -26.88 14.28
N PHE A 225 -19.68 -27.31 15.21
CA PHE A 225 -19.96 -28.34 16.20
C PHE A 225 -20.98 -27.95 17.29
N LYS A 226 -21.16 -26.64 17.55
CA LYS A 226 -22.12 -26.07 18.50
C LYS A 226 -23.46 -25.72 17.83
N LEU A 227 -23.52 -25.83 16.51
CA LEU A 227 -24.73 -25.78 15.69
C LEU A 227 -25.13 -27.16 15.16
N ALA A 228 -24.56 -28.23 15.71
CA ALA A 228 -24.93 -29.58 15.35
C ALA A 228 -26.39 -29.85 15.78
N ASN A 229 -27.22 -30.19 14.81
CA ASN A 229 -28.59 -30.70 14.89
C ASN A 229 -28.70 -32.05 15.64
N THR A 230 -27.66 -32.49 16.33
CA THR A 230 -27.66 -33.68 17.18
C THR A 230 -26.85 -33.42 18.46
N LEU A 231 -27.51 -33.58 19.60
CA LEU A 231 -26.91 -33.50 20.93
C LEU A 231 -26.13 -34.80 21.22
N ASN A 232 -24.80 -34.73 21.29
CA ASN A 232 -23.98 -35.89 21.67
C ASN A 232 -23.95 -36.06 23.19
N LEU A 233 -24.69 -37.06 23.68
CA LEU A 233 -24.78 -37.46 25.10
C LEU A 233 -23.88 -38.65 25.46
N ALA A 234 -22.97 -39.08 24.57
CA ALA A 234 -22.24 -40.34 24.69
C ALA A 234 -21.43 -40.51 26.01
N SER A 235 -21.16 -39.42 26.73
CA SER A 235 -20.46 -39.44 28.02
C SER A 235 -21.27 -38.88 29.20
N LYS A 236 -22.60 -38.73 29.07
CA LYS A 236 -23.47 -38.15 30.12
C LYS A 236 -24.49 -39.18 30.62
N THR A 237 -24.51 -39.41 31.93
CA THR A 237 -25.49 -40.28 32.58
C THR A 237 -26.70 -39.45 33.01
N ILE A 238 -27.90 -39.79 32.50
CA ILE A 238 -29.16 -39.17 32.90
C ILE A 238 -29.88 -40.09 33.89
N GLN A 239 -30.19 -39.59 35.09
CA GLN A 239 -30.89 -40.32 36.14
C GLN A 239 -32.37 -39.91 36.17
N TRP A 240 -33.27 -40.87 35.94
CA TRP A 240 -34.72 -40.66 36.04
C TRP A 240 -35.21 -40.92 37.47
N PRO A 241 -36.20 -40.17 37.99
CA PRO A 241 -36.87 -40.53 39.23
C PRO A 241 -37.75 -41.77 38.99
N ALA A 242 -37.77 -42.68 39.96
CA ALA A 242 -38.48 -43.94 39.84
C ALA A 242 -40.00 -43.78 39.74
N LEU A 243 -40.58 -44.64 38.89
CA LEU A 243 -42.00 -45.00 38.73
C LEU A 243 -42.93 -43.94 38.11
N GLN A 244 -43.11 -44.03 36.79
CA GLN A 244 -44.29 -43.50 36.11
C GLN A 244 -44.89 -44.57 35.18
N ILE A 245 -46.22 -44.72 35.24
CA ILE A 245 -46.99 -45.72 34.49
C ILE A 245 -47.63 -45.02 33.29
N PHE A 246 -47.41 -45.53 32.08
CA PHE A 246 -48.04 -45.04 30.86
C PHE A 246 -49.20 -45.96 30.46
N ASN A 247 -50.41 -45.41 30.33
CA ASN A 247 -51.62 -46.19 30.05
C ASN A 247 -51.83 -46.56 28.57
N HIS A 248 -51.04 -45.99 27.66
CA HIS A 248 -50.93 -46.43 26.27
C HIS A 248 -49.57 -46.03 25.71
N VAL A 249 -48.81 -47.00 25.20
CA VAL A 249 -47.53 -46.79 24.54
C VAL A 249 -47.58 -47.56 23.23
N GLN A 250 -47.43 -46.86 22.11
CA GLN A 250 -47.31 -47.46 20.79
C GLN A 250 -45.88 -47.24 20.30
N ILE A 251 -45.22 -48.31 19.84
CA ILE A 251 -43.78 -48.34 19.55
C ILE A 251 -43.61 -48.96 18.17
N ASP A 252 -43.03 -48.20 17.25
CA ASP A 252 -43.01 -48.54 15.82
C ASP A 252 -41.72 -49.26 15.36
N ASP A 253 -40.73 -49.46 16.25
CA ASP A 253 -39.51 -50.21 15.94
C ASP A 253 -39.11 -51.17 17.08
N TYR A 254 -38.24 -50.78 18.03
CA TYR A 254 -37.83 -51.65 19.14
C TYR A 254 -37.87 -50.91 20.48
N LEU A 255 -38.38 -51.57 21.52
CA LEU A 255 -38.27 -51.09 22.89
C LEU A 255 -37.04 -51.72 23.55
N THR A 256 -36.16 -50.88 24.08
CA THR A 256 -34.98 -51.34 24.82
C THR A 256 -35.20 -51.10 26.31
N VAL A 257 -35.28 -52.15 27.13
CA VAL A 257 -35.36 -52.04 28.59
C VAL A 257 -34.11 -52.68 29.18
N ASN A 258 -33.35 -51.93 29.99
CA ASN A 258 -32.06 -52.36 30.56
C ASN A 258 -31.06 -52.90 29.52
N ASN A 259 -30.90 -52.18 28.40
CA ASN A 259 -29.95 -52.48 27.32
C ASN A 259 -30.18 -53.81 26.57
N ILE A 260 -31.39 -54.39 26.63
CA ILE A 260 -31.81 -55.48 25.75
C ILE A 260 -32.78 -54.92 24.71
N THR A 261 -32.40 -54.95 23.43
CA THR A 261 -33.25 -54.54 22.31
C THR A 261 -34.31 -55.61 22.07
N VAL A 262 -35.58 -55.32 22.37
CA VAL A 262 -36.69 -56.19 21.97
C VAL A 262 -37.16 -55.76 20.59
N ILE A 263 -36.54 -56.33 19.55
CA ILE A 263 -37.01 -56.19 18.16
C ILE A 263 -38.10 -57.23 17.92
N ASN A 264 -39.28 -56.77 17.54
CA ASN A 264 -40.46 -57.61 17.39
C ASN A 264 -40.51 -58.22 15.99
N ASN A 265 -40.69 -59.54 15.93
CA ASN A 265 -41.74 -60.17 15.12
C ASN A 265 -41.86 -61.59 15.68
N THR A 266 -42.79 -61.90 16.56
CA THR A 266 -44.21 -61.57 16.48
C THR A 266 -44.78 -61.52 17.89
N LEU A 267 -45.70 -60.61 18.19
CA LEU A 267 -46.61 -60.83 19.31
C LEU A 267 -47.43 -62.08 19.01
N SER A 268 -47.06 -63.22 19.59
CA SER A 268 -47.99 -64.33 19.79
C SER A 268 -48.07 -64.61 21.27
N VAL A 269 -48.91 -63.83 21.97
CA VAL A 269 -49.33 -64.22 23.30
C VAL A 269 -50.27 -65.39 23.13
N THR A 270 -49.80 -66.61 23.40
CA THR A 270 -50.50 -67.68 24.17
C THR A 270 -49.80 -69.04 24.04
N ASP A 271 -48.46 -69.12 24.15
CA ASP A 271 -47.83 -70.15 24.99
C ASP A 271 -46.31 -69.92 25.17
N LYS A 272 -45.90 -70.08 26.44
CA LYS A 272 -44.60 -69.91 27.15
C LYS A 272 -43.34 -70.24 26.30
N VAL A 273 -42.14 -69.66 26.48
CA VAL A 273 -41.29 -69.65 27.70
C VAL A 273 -40.10 -68.70 27.57
N THR A 274 -39.87 -67.89 28.60
CA THR A 274 -38.57 -67.31 29.01
C THR A 274 -37.82 -68.32 29.87
N PHE A 275 -36.49 -68.43 29.79
CA PHE A 275 -35.65 -68.46 31.01
C PHE A 275 -34.25 -67.88 30.79
N THR A 276 -33.99 -66.83 31.57
CA THR A 276 -32.69 -66.34 32.05
C THR A 276 -32.00 -67.35 32.96
N ASN A 277 -30.66 -67.32 33.00
CA ASN A 277 -29.99 -67.09 34.29
C ASN A 277 -28.72 -66.24 34.13
N GLN A 278 -28.65 -65.19 34.95
CA GLN A 278 -27.44 -64.48 35.32
C GLN A 278 -26.77 -65.28 36.45
N GLY A 279 -25.72 -66.02 36.11
CA GLY A 279 -24.88 -66.67 37.12
C GLY A 279 -23.91 -67.68 36.52
N GLY A 280 -22.78 -67.19 36.00
CA GLY A 280 -21.57 -67.98 35.76
C GLY A 280 -21.50 -68.74 34.44
N ASP A 281 -20.45 -68.43 33.69
CA ASP A 281 -19.86 -69.13 32.53
C ASP A 281 -20.60 -69.06 31.18
N ASP A 282 -19.98 -68.27 30.28
CA ASP A 282 -20.32 -68.13 28.87
C ASP A 282 -20.17 -69.46 28.13
N ALA A 283 -21.29 -70.09 27.74
CA ALA A 283 -21.31 -71.02 26.63
C ALA A 283 -22.70 -71.06 25.98
N LEU A 284 -22.79 -70.59 24.74
CA LEU A 284 -23.91 -70.89 23.85
C LEU A 284 -23.90 -72.39 23.54
N THR A 285 -24.69 -73.16 24.28
CA THR A 285 -24.82 -74.61 24.03
C THR A 285 -25.84 -74.84 22.92
N ILE A 286 -25.36 -75.10 21.71
CA ILE A 286 -26.21 -75.66 20.64
C ILE A 286 -26.31 -77.16 20.89
N ASN A 287 -27.39 -77.58 21.54
CA ASN A 287 -27.65 -78.99 21.77
C ASN A 287 -28.09 -79.64 20.44
N ASN A 288 -27.27 -80.54 19.88
CA ASN A 288 -27.64 -81.28 18.68
C ASN A 288 -27.47 -82.79 18.87
N SER A 289 -28.58 -83.48 19.14
CA SER A 289 -28.66 -84.94 19.14
C SER A 289 -29.02 -85.52 17.77
N SER A 290 -28.90 -84.77 16.67
CA SER A 290 -29.10 -85.30 15.31
C SER A 290 -28.12 -84.67 14.33
N SER A 291 -27.19 -85.49 13.86
CA SER A 291 -26.26 -85.16 12.78
C SER A 291 -26.98 -84.63 11.54
N ALA A 292 -26.48 -83.48 11.05
CA ALA A 292 -26.84 -82.74 9.83
C ALA A 292 -27.98 -81.71 9.95
N ASN A 293 -27.62 -80.45 10.20
CA ASN A 293 -28.38 -79.28 9.75
C ASN A 293 -27.39 -78.22 9.23
N ILE A 294 -27.45 -77.97 7.92
CA ILE A 294 -26.62 -77.01 7.17
C ILE A 294 -27.40 -75.69 7.09
N LEU A 295 -26.79 -74.58 7.52
CA LEU A 295 -27.35 -73.24 7.31
C LEU A 295 -27.09 -72.81 5.86
N LYS A 296 -28.12 -72.85 5.01
CA LYS A 296 -28.02 -72.39 3.62
C LYS A 296 -28.45 -70.92 3.52
N LEU A 297 -27.51 -70.06 3.12
CA LEU A 297 -27.83 -68.72 2.61
C LEU A 297 -28.05 -68.85 1.09
N GLN A 298 -29.16 -68.32 0.59
CA GLN A 298 -29.64 -68.57 -0.77
C GLN A 298 -28.80 -67.89 -1.86
N ASN A 299 -28.78 -68.56 -3.03
CA ASN A 299 -28.23 -68.19 -4.34
C ASN A 299 -26.70 -68.23 -4.56
N ASN A 300 -26.26 -69.35 -5.18
CA ASN A 300 -24.99 -69.63 -5.85
C ASN A 300 -23.71 -69.72 -4.99
N SER A 301 -23.52 -70.93 -4.42
CA SER A 301 -22.26 -71.59 -4.00
C SER A 301 -21.37 -70.78 -3.03
N VAL A 302 -21.21 -71.20 -1.77
CA VAL A 302 -20.29 -72.27 -1.32
C VAL A 302 -20.58 -72.57 0.16
N ASP A 303 -20.41 -73.83 0.60
CA ASP A 303 -20.42 -74.26 2.00
C ASP A 303 -19.26 -73.63 2.79
N VAL A 304 -19.50 -72.58 3.56
CA VAL A 304 -18.40 -71.83 4.21
C VAL A 304 -18.17 -72.18 5.69
N PHE A 305 -19.15 -72.65 6.46
CA PHE A 305 -18.93 -72.87 7.90
C PHE A 305 -19.10 -74.33 8.31
N VAL A 306 -18.00 -74.95 8.76
CA VAL A 306 -18.04 -76.22 9.49
C VAL A 306 -17.73 -75.95 10.95
N VAL A 307 -18.69 -76.30 11.81
CA VAL A 307 -18.48 -76.39 13.26
C VAL A 307 -18.07 -77.82 13.54
N ASP A 308 -16.86 -78.02 14.05
CA ASP A 308 -16.45 -79.34 14.52
C ASP A 308 -16.89 -79.55 15.98
N ASN A 309 -16.66 -80.76 16.51
CA ASN A 309 -17.14 -81.16 17.84
C ASN A 309 -16.49 -80.38 19.00
N SER A 310 -15.55 -79.47 18.72
CA SER A 310 -14.94 -78.55 19.69
C SER A 310 -15.74 -77.26 19.89
N GLY A 311 -16.68 -76.95 18.99
CA GLY A 311 -17.43 -75.69 19.01
C GLY A 311 -16.77 -74.53 18.25
N ASP A 312 -15.64 -74.76 17.58
CA ASP A 312 -14.98 -73.74 16.76
C ASP A 312 -15.64 -73.61 15.37
N VAL A 313 -15.80 -72.36 14.91
CA VAL A 313 -16.36 -72.03 13.60
C VAL A 313 -15.21 -71.79 12.62
N SER A 314 -15.05 -72.68 11.63
CA SER A 314 -13.98 -72.57 10.62
C SER A 314 -14.52 -72.32 9.21
N ILE A 315 -13.82 -71.46 8.46
CA ILE A 315 -14.03 -71.24 7.02
C ILE A 315 -13.28 -72.27 6.18
N LYS A 316 -13.98 -72.97 5.29
CA LYS A 316 -13.38 -74.02 4.43
C LYS A 316 -12.57 -73.50 3.24
N GLN A 317 -12.82 -72.25 2.80
CA GLN A 317 -12.17 -71.63 1.63
C GLN A 317 -12.31 -70.09 1.69
N ASN A 318 -11.61 -69.37 0.80
CA ASN A 318 -11.61 -67.90 0.73
C ASN A 318 -13.03 -67.32 0.65
N LEU A 319 -13.29 -66.28 1.45
CA LEU A 319 -14.59 -65.62 1.54
C LEU A 319 -14.48 -64.25 0.89
N ILE A 320 -15.24 -64.00 -0.19
CA ILE A 320 -15.30 -62.67 -0.81
C ILE A 320 -16.57 -61.98 -0.34
N ILE A 321 -16.43 -60.85 0.36
CA ILE A 321 -17.54 -59.94 0.72
C ILE A 321 -17.27 -58.61 0.03
N ASP A 322 -18.23 -58.09 -0.74
CA ASP A 322 -18.11 -56.79 -1.42
C ASP A 322 -16.80 -56.58 -2.19
N LYS A 323 -16.38 -57.62 -2.94
CA LYS A 323 -15.13 -57.65 -3.72
C LYS A 323 -13.84 -57.56 -2.89
N ILE A 324 -13.94 -57.61 -1.57
CA ILE A 324 -12.80 -57.79 -0.67
C ILE A 324 -12.61 -59.29 -0.47
N LEU A 325 -11.45 -59.79 -0.89
CA LEU A 325 -11.04 -61.16 -0.64
C LEU A 325 -10.58 -61.28 0.82
N LEU A 326 -11.38 -61.94 1.66
CA LEU A 326 -11.00 -62.34 3.00
C LEU A 326 -10.34 -63.72 2.93
N GLU A 327 -9.01 -63.72 2.85
CA GLU A 327 -8.20 -64.95 2.87
C GLU A 327 -8.02 -65.45 4.31
N LYS A 328 -8.06 -66.76 4.50
CA LYS A 328 -7.73 -67.39 5.79
C LYS A 328 -6.22 -67.22 6.04
N SER A 329 -5.83 -66.40 7.02
CA SER A 329 -4.44 -66.35 7.50
C SER A 329 -4.13 -67.58 8.34
N GLY A 330 -3.14 -68.35 7.92
CA GLY A 330 -2.63 -69.47 8.70
C GLY A 330 -1.63 -69.02 9.75
N THR A 331 -1.58 -69.72 10.87
CA THR A 331 -0.56 -69.50 11.91
C THR A 331 0.69 -70.31 11.61
N VAL A 332 1.87 -69.70 11.76
CA VAL A 332 3.15 -70.41 11.74
C VAL A 332 3.48 -70.82 13.17
N ILE A 333 3.71 -72.11 13.40
CA ILE A 333 4.10 -72.61 14.72
C ILE A 333 5.61 -72.77 14.73
N VAL A 334 6.30 -72.07 15.63
CA VAL A 334 7.75 -72.20 15.79
C VAL A 334 8.06 -73.06 17.02
N ASN A 335 8.85 -74.11 16.84
CA ASN A 335 9.33 -74.96 17.93
C ASN A 335 10.86 -75.08 17.83
N GLY A 336 11.57 -74.39 18.73
CA GLY A 336 13.02 -74.25 18.63
C GLY A 336 13.43 -73.45 17.39
N THR A 337 14.15 -74.08 16.47
CA THR A 337 14.63 -73.48 15.21
C THR A 337 13.79 -73.90 13.98
N ILE A 338 12.67 -74.59 14.18
CA ILE A 338 11.82 -75.09 13.09
C ILE A 338 10.52 -74.29 13.05
N ALA A 339 10.24 -73.66 11.91
CA ALA A 339 8.98 -72.97 11.64
C ALA A 339 8.07 -73.88 10.80
N THR A 340 6.89 -74.20 11.32
CA THR A 340 5.94 -75.14 10.67
C THR A 340 4.81 -74.38 10.00
N ILE A 341 4.65 -74.61 8.70
CA ILE A 341 3.63 -74.03 7.84
C ILE A 341 2.65 -75.14 7.45
N ASN A 342 1.38 -74.97 7.82
CA ASN A 342 0.32 -75.92 7.50
C ASN A 342 -0.63 -75.27 6.49
N LEU A 343 -0.58 -75.73 5.23
CA LEU A 343 -1.36 -75.15 4.13
C LEU A 343 -2.88 -75.38 4.27
N ALA A 344 -3.33 -76.28 5.14
CA ALA A 344 -4.75 -76.40 5.49
C ALA A 344 -5.26 -75.21 6.35
N LEU A 345 -4.34 -74.46 6.96
CA LEU A 345 -4.66 -73.30 7.80
C LEU A 345 -4.77 -72.00 7.01
N GLY A 346 -4.27 -71.92 5.78
CA GLY A 346 -4.36 -70.69 4.99
C GLY A 346 -3.40 -70.63 3.80
N GLY A 347 -3.50 -69.54 3.02
CA GLY A 347 -2.58 -69.22 1.92
C GLY A 347 -1.61 -68.07 2.25
N HIS A 348 -1.83 -67.38 3.37
CA HIS A 348 -1.00 -66.30 3.89
C HIS A 348 -0.59 -66.63 5.33
N PHE A 349 0.68 -66.46 5.67
CA PHE A 349 1.25 -66.85 6.95
C PHE A 349 2.12 -65.72 7.51
N VAL A 350 2.07 -65.51 8.83
CA VAL A 350 2.94 -64.59 9.54
C VAL A 350 3.89 -65.38 10.43
N LEU A 351 5.20 -65.20 10.22
CA LEU A 351 6.28 -65.74 11.04
C LEU A 351 6.85 -64.61 11.88
N GLU A 352 6.50 -64.62 13.17
CA GLU A 352 7.06 -63.73 14.19
C GLU A 352 8.38 -64.31 14.71
N LEU A 353 9.46 -63.54 14.63
CA LEU A 353 10.79 -63.96 15.10
C LEU A 353 11.09 -63.54 16.56
N ASP A 354 10.17 -62.80 17.19
CA ASP A 354 10.27 -62.42 18.59
C ASP A 354 10.22 -63.65 19.53
N GLY A 355 11.02 -63.62 20.60
CA GLY A 355 11.08 -64.68 21.61
C GLY A 355 11.78 -65.98 21.19
N LEU A 356 12.31 -66.07 19.97
CA LEU A 356 13.00 -67.27 19.49
C LEU A 356 14.41 -67.45 20.09
N THR A 357 14.77 -68.70 20.36
CA THR A 357 16.05 -69.09 21.00
C THR A 357 17.23 -69.18 20.03
N GLY A 358 17.01 -69.08 18.71
CA GLY A 358 18.03 -69.10 17.67
C GLY A 358 17.44 -68.85 16.27
N ASP A 359 18.29 -68.93 15.25
CA ASP A 359 17.89 -68.75 13.84
C ASP A 359 17.00 -69.89 13.34
N ILE A 360 16.12 -69.61 12.38
CA ILE A 360 15.27 -70.64 11.78
C ILE A 360 16.12 -71.49 10.82
N THR A 361 16.22 -72.78 11.09
CA THR A 361 17.01 -73.73 10.29
C THR A 361 16.17 -74.58 9.35
N GLU A 362 14.84 -74.59 9.52
CA GLU A 362 13.92 -75.40 8.73
C GLU A 362 12.53 -74.75 8.62
N LEU A 363 11.91 -74.88 7.43
CA LEU A 363 10.53 -74.47 7.15
C LEU A 363 9.67 -75.69 6.83
N ALA A 364 9.16 -76.37 7.85
CA ALA A 364 8.37 -77.59 7.69
C ALA A 364 6.99 -77.29 7.07
N ILE A 365 6.82 -77.56 5.77
CA ILE A 365 5.57 -77.32 5.04
C ILE A 365 4.75 -78.61 4.99
N SER A 366 3.48 -78.56 5.39
CA SER A 366 2.58 -79.71 5.52
C SER A 366 1.20 -79.47 4.89
N ASN A 367 0.45 -80.57 4.65
CA ASN A 367 -0.88 -80.56 4.02
C ASN A 367 -0.90 -79.96 2.59
N ILE A 368 0.07 -80.36 1.79
CA ILE A 368 0.23 -79.95 0.39
C ILE A 368 -0.80 -80.70 -0.48
N ASP A 369 -1.41 -80.03 -1.46
CA ASP A 369 -2.28 -80.69 -2.43
C ASP A 369 -1.44 -81.60 -3.34
N LEU A 370 -1.60 -82.91 -3.19
CA LEU A 370 -0.83 -83.92 -3.89
C LEU A 370 -1.42 -84.30 -5.26
N THR A 371 -2.40 -83.55 -5.76
CA THR A 371 -3.00 -83.78 -7.08
C THR A 371 -1.96 -83.53 -8.18
N PRO A 372 -1.66 -84.51 -9.07
CA PRO A 372 -0.63 -84.34 -10.09
C PRO A 372 -0.94 -83.16 -11.04
N GLY A 373 0.04 -82.26 -11.21
CA GLY A 373 -0.06 -81.11 -12.12
C GLY A 373 -0.70 -79.85 -11.53
N VAL A 374 -0.98 -79.83 -10.22
CA VAL A 374 -1.48 -78.63 -9.52
C VAL A 374 -0.31 -77.77 -9.04
N VAL A 375 -0.37 -76.47 -9.34
CA VAL A 375 0.58 -75.47 -8.80
C VAL A 375 0.05 -75.00 -7.45
N THR A 376 0.86 -75.12 -6.40
CA THR A 376 0.50 -74.63 -5.05
C THR A 376 1.40 -73.46 -4.67
N SER A 377 0.82 -72.36 -4.19
CA SER A 377 1.55 -71.19 -3.69
C SER A 377 1.04 -70.77 -2.31
N PHE A 378 1.93 -70.18 -1.51
CA PHE A 378 1.58 -69.45 -0.28
C PHE A 378 2.46 -68.21 -0.10
N MET A 379 2.00 -67.26 0.72
CA MET A 379 2.75 -66.07 1.13
C MET A 379 3.20 -66.20 2.57
N LEU A 380 4.42 -65.73 2.86
CA LEU A 380 5.00 -65.67 4.19
C LEU A 380 5.46 -64.24 4.47
N LYS A 381 4.84 -63.60 5.45
CA LYS A 381 5.33 -62.38 6.08
C LYS A 381 6.25 -62.76 7.23
N VAL A 382 7.46 -62.21 7.26
CA VAL A 382 8.41 -62.40 8.36
C VAL A 382 8.55 -61.08 9.09
N VAL A 383 8.37 -61.11 10.41
CA VAL A 383 8.46 -59.93 11.29
C VAL A 383 9.64 -60.13 12.23
N GLN A 384 10.56 -59.16 12.24
CA GLN A 384 11.70 -59.17 13.14
C GLN A 384 11.30 -58.88 14.58
N GLY A 385 11.99 -59.54 15.51
CA GLY A 385 11.90 -59.22 16.93
C GLY A 385 12.99 -58.23 17.37
N PRO A 386 13.11 -57.97 18.68
CA PRO A 386 14.10 -57.03 19.22
C PRO A 386 15.54 -57.55 19.14
N VAL A 387 15.72 -58.84 18.81
CA VAL A 387 17.02 -59.44 18.53
C VAL A 387 16.98 -59.97 17.10
N ASP A 388 17.90 -59.47 16.26
CA ASP A 388 18.01 -59.91 14.87
C ASP A 388 18.16 -61.44 14.77
N ARG A 389 17.31 -62.04 13.95
CA ARG A 389 17.29 -63.47 13.62
C ARG A 389 17.29 -63.65 12.11
N THR A 390 17.92 -64.71 11.63
CA THR A 390 17.89 -65.08 10.22
C THR A 390 17.14 -66.38 9.97
N ILE A 391 16.78 -66.62 8.70
CA ILE A 391 16.39 -67.94 8.21
C ILE A 391 17.60 -68.47 7.46
N ALA A 392 18.15 -69.60 7.92
CA ALA A 392 19.28 -70.27 7.31
C ALA A 392 18.86 -71.01 6.04
N TRP A 393 18.48 -70.27 5.00
CA TRP A 393 17.99 -70.78 3.72
C TRP A 393 18.93 -71.81 3.08
N SER A 394 20.25 -71.64 3.25
CA SER A 394 21.26 -72.58 2.75
C SER A 394 21.17 -73.99 3.36
N GLY A 395 20.55 -74.12 4.54
CA GLY A 395 20.26 -75.40 5.20
C GLY A 395 18.97 -76.07 4.72
N ILE A 396 18.09 -75.35 4.01
CA ILE A 396 16.77 -75.83 3.57
C ILE A 396 16.84 -76.25 2.09
N SER A 397 17.30 -77.47 1.84
CA SER A 397 17.67 -77.94 0.49
C SER A 397 16.53 -77.99 -0.53
N TYR A 398 15.27 -78.05 -0.09
CA TYR A 398 14.08 -78.10 -0.94
C TYR A 398 13.49 -76.72 -1.29
N ILE A 399 13.97 -75.64 -0.68
CA ILE A 399 13.63 -74.27 -1.12
C ILE A 399 14.71 -73.79 -2.09
N LYS A 400 14.27 -73.28 -3.24
CA LYS A 400 15.10 -72.72 -4.32
C LYS A 400 14.72 -71.26 -4.51
N TRP A 401 15.72 -70.40 -4.61
CA TRP A 401 15.51 -69.01 -5.00
C TRP A 401 15.85 -68.85 -6.48
N PRO A 402 14.99 -68.29 -7.33
CA PRO A 402 15.29 -68.03 -8.73
C PRO A 402 16.34 -66.90 -8.84
N ASP A 403 17.10 -66.89 -9.93
CA ASP A 403 18.04 -65.81 -10.19
C ASP A 403 17.28 -64.50 -10.43
N ALA A 404 17.96 -63.37 -10.21
CA ALA A 404 17.34 -62.06 -10.35
C ALA A 404 16.85 -61.76 -11.79
N MET A 405 17.13 -62.64 -12.77
CA MET A 405 16.77 -62.48 -14.19
C MET A 405 15.66 -63.42 -14.67
N GLY A 406 15.21 -64.38 -13.84
CA GLY A 406 14.10 -65.29 -14.16
C GLY A 406 14.41 -66.32 -15.25
N ASP A 407 15.69 -66.67 -15.48
CA ASP A 407 16.11 -67.49 -16.63
C ASP A 407 16.16 -69.01 -16.36
N GLY A 408 15.94 -69.43 -15.11
CA GLY A 408 15.89 -70.85 -14.72
C GLY A 408 17.25 -71.54 -14.55
N SER A 409 18.37 -70.80 -14.56
CA SER A 409 19.70 -71.31 -14.25
C SER A 409 19.90 -71.54 -12.75
N LEU A 410 20.38 -72.74 -12.36
CA LEU A 410 20.55 -73.17 -10.96
C LEU A 410 21.98 -72.97 -10.40
N SER A 411 22.82 -72.11 -10.99
CA SER A 411 24.18 -71.86 -10.49
C SER A 411 24.39 -70.42 -10.02
N GLY A 412 24.58 -70.22 -8.70
CA GLY A 412 25.07 -68.96 -8.10
C GLY A 412 24.04 -68.10 -7.37
N LEU A 413 23.15 -68.69 -6.57
CA LEU A 413 22.01 -68.00 -5.95
C LEU A 413 22.23 -67.72 -4.46
N ASP A 414 22.43 -66.45 -4.10
CA ASP A 414 22.40 -66.01 -2.71
C ASP A 414 20.95 -65.91 -2.24
N ALA A 415 20.61 -66.63 -1.17
CA ALA A 415 19.30 -66.55 -0.56
C ALA A 415 19.06 -65.14 0.03
N PRO A 416 17.80 -64.67 0.12
CA PRO A 416 17.49 -63.36 0.68
C PRO A 416 17.94 -63.26 2.13
N ILE A 417 18.60 -62.15 2.45
CA ILE A 417 18.90 -61.76 3.83
C ILE A 417 17.67 -61.04 4.38
N ILE A 418 17.18 -61.48 5.54
CA ILE A 418 16.05 -60.85 6.24
C ILE A 418 16.52 -59.50 6.80
N SER A 419 15.67 -58.48 6.70
CA SER A 419 15.91 -57.12 7.19
C SER A 419 16.17 -57.12 8.69
N SER A 420 17.24 -56.44 9.12
CA SER A 420 17.60 -56.26 10.54
C SER A 420 16.88 -55.07 11.17
N GLY A 421 16.48 -55.20 12.44
CA GLY A 421 15.83 -54.17 13.24
C GLY A 421 14.45 -54.60 13.73
N ASN A 422 14.09 -54.18 14.96
CA ASN A 422 12.80 -54.53 15.57
C ASN A 422 11.62 -54.11 14.68
N ASP A 423 10.60 -54.97 14.59
CA ASP A 423 9.37 -54.78 13.81
C ASP A 423 9.59 -54.59 12.29
N LYS A 424 10.78 -54.92 11.76
CA LYS A 424 11.02 -54.92 10.31
C LYS A 424 10.28 -56.08 9.66
N GLU A 425 9.55 -55.79 8.58
CA GLU A 425 8.71 -56.75 7.89
C GLU A 425 9.27 -57.07 6.50
N ASP A 426 9.42 -58.36 6.19
CA ASP A 426 9.76 -58.86 4.86
C ASP A 426 8.65 -59.79 4.34
N LEU A 427 8.41 -59.77 3.03
CA LEU A 427 7.32 -60.49 2.40
C LEU A 427 7.85 -61.43 1.30
N PHE A 428 7.54 -62.72 1.43
CA PHE A 428 7.96 -63.76 0.50
C PHE A 428 6.76 -64.53 -0.06
N LYS A 429 6.89 -65.05 -1.28
CA LYS A 429 5.96 -65.99 -1.89
C LYS A 429 6.68 -67.27 -2.26
N PHE A 430 6.13 -68.41 -1.88
CA PHE A 430 6.68 -69.72 -2.23
C PHE A 430 5.72 -70.44 -3.18
N THR A 431 6.25 -71.06 -4.22
CA THR A 431 5.47 -71.80 -5.23
C THR A 431 6.09 -73.16 -5.52
N THR A 432 5.30 -74.23 -5.51
CA THR A 432 5.73 -75.57 -5.91
C THR A 432 5.00 -76.01 -7.18
N TYR A 433 5.71 -76.75 -8.03
CA TYR A 433 5.18 -77.35 -9.25
C TYR A 433 5.22 -78.89 -9.22
N ASP A 434 5.86 -79.49 -8.21
CA ASP A 434 6.12 -80.93 -8.06
C ASP A 434 5.53 -81.50 -6.75
N ASN A 435 4.40 -80.94 -6.31
CA ASN A 435 3.67 -81.36 -5.10
C ASN A 435 4.52 -81.34 -3.82
N GLY A 436 5.44 -80.36 -3.71
CA GLY A 436 6.20 -80.06 -2.51
C GLY A 436 7.61 -80.65 -2.46
N GLY A 437 8.07 -81.27 -3.56
CA GLY A 437 9.45 -81.72 -3.70
C GLY A 437 10.43 -80.54 -3.77
N SER A 438 10.03 -79.46 -4.43
CA SER A 438 10.82 -78.24 -4.62
C SER A 438 9.93 -76.99 -4.53
N TRP A 439 10.29 -76.07 -3.66
CA TRP A 439 9.60 -74.78 -3.47
C TRP A 439 10.44 -73.64 -4.04
N TYR A 440 9.88 -72.85 -4.94
CA TYR A 440 10.51 -71.68 -5.53
C TYR A 440 10.06 -70.42 -4.76
N GLY A 441 10.99 -69.79 -4.05
CA GLY A 441 10.75 -68.55 -3.31
C GLY A 441 10.85 -67.31 -4.20
N GLN A 442 10.04 -66.29 -3.95
CA GLN A 442 10.09 -64.98 -4.59
C GLN A 442 9.99 -63.91 -3.50
N ILE A 443 10.84 -62.88 -3.57
CA ILE A 443 10.76 -61.72 -2.69
C ILE A 443 9.66 -60.80 -3.24
N LEU A 444 8.66 -60.50 -2.42
CA LEU A 444 7.58 -59.56 -2.76
C LEU A 444 7.85 -58.16 -2.19
N GLY A 445 8.58 -58.06 -1.07
CA GLY A 445 9.00 -56.80 -0.46
C GLY A 445 9.96 -57.02 0.70
N MET A 446 10.84 -56.05 0.97
CA MET A 446 11.79 -56.03 2.09
C MET A 446 11.67 -54.70 2.82
N ASP A 447 11.84 -54.69 4.15
CA ASP A 447 11.78 -53.49 5.01
C ASP A 447 10.49 -52.66 4.87
N TYR A 448 9.34 -53.30 5.07
CA TYR A 448 8.08 -52.58 5.23
C TYR A 448 7.89 -52.15 6.70
N SER A 449 8.66 -51.16 7.17
CA SER A 449 8.33 -50.46 8.44
C SER A 449 7.30 -49.34 8.23
N ALA A 450 6.44 -49.11 9.22
CA ALA A 450 5.36 -48.12 9.18
C ALA A 450 5.86 -46.70 8.79
N PRO A 451 5.06 -45.89 8.06
CA PRO A 451 5.48 -44.56 7.62
C PRO A 451 5.87 -43.68 8.82
N GLY A 452 7.02 -43.00 8.70
CA GLY A 452 7.52 -42.07 9.72
C GLY A 452 6.56 -40.90 10.01
N PRO A 453 6.79 -40.15 11.10
CA PRO A 453 5.92 -39.02 11.45
C PRO A 453 5.98 -37.92 10.39
N THR A 454 4.93 -37.09 10.34
CA THR A 454 4.92 -35.85 9.57
C THR A 454 5.16 -34.66 10.49
N VAL A 455 5.80 -33.62 9.96
CA VAL A 455 6.14 -32.39 10.70
C VAL A 455 5.83 -31.15 9.86
N THR A 456 5.38 -30.09 10.51
CA THR A 456 5.15 -28.78 9.91
C THR A 456 5.85 -27.70 10.73
N VAL A 457 6.14 -26.60 10.05
CA VAL A 457 6.60 -25.35 10.68
C VAL A 457 5.85 -24.20 10.01
N VAL A 458 5.55 -23.17 10.78
CA VAL A 458 4.95 -21.95 10.23
C VAL A 458 6.04 -21.15 9.51
N THR A 459 5.78 -20.72 8.28
CA THR A 459 6.72 -19.86 7.53
C THR A 459 6.78 -18.49 8.18
N THR A 460 7.97 -18.08 8.62
CA THR A 460 8.19 -16.79 9.28
C THR A 460 9.69 -16.43 9.28
N THR A 461 9.99 -15.14 9.40
CA THR A 461 11.34 -14.67 9.76
C THR A 461 11.33 -14.26 11.23
N ILE A 462 12.31 -14.72 12.01
CA ILE A 462 12.40 -14.45 13.45
C ILE A 462 13.83 -14.08 13.85
N PRO A 463 14.02 -13.27 14.92
CA PRO A 463 15.32 -13.14 15.53
C PRO A 463 15.71 -14.44 16.24
N ASN A 464 16.99 -14.62 16.54
CA ASN A 464 17.46 -15.77 17.32
C ASN A 464 16.99 -15.75 18.79
N THR A 465 16.29 -14.71 19.25
CA THR A 465 15.61 -14.67 20.55
C THR A 465 14.16 -15.15 20.49
N GLY A 466 13.63 -15.39 19.27
CA GLY A 466 12.27 -15.82 19.01
C GLY A 466 12.05 -17.33 19.09
N ASN A 467 10.83 -17.75 18.74
CA ASN A 467 10.45 -19.16 18.66
C ASN A 467 9.84 -19.46 17.29
N ALA A 468 10.23 -20.58 16.69
CA ALA A 468 9.52 -21.19 15.58
C ALA A 468 8.31 -21.98 16.13
N VAL A 469 7.19 -21.98 15.41
CA VAL A 469 6.03 -22.80 15.76
C VAL A 469 6.07 -24.08 14.93
N VAL A 470 6.27 -25.22 15.58
CA VAL A 470 6.34 -26.55 14.97
C VAL A 470 5.20 -27.44 15.44
N GLN A 471 4.83 -28.41 14.62
CA GLN A 471 3.82 -29.42 14.95
C GLN A 471 4.21 -30.76 14.31
N SER A 472 3.92 -31.88 14.99
CA SER A 472 4.07 -33.22 14.42
C SER A 472 2.86 -34.10 14.69
N ASN A 473 2.53 -35.03 13.79
CA ASN A 473 1.40 -35.95 13.93
C ASN A 473 1.66 -37.11 14.93
N ALA A 474 2.83 -37.17 15.55
CA ALA A 474 3.21 -38.15 16.56
C ALA A 474 3.89 -37.47 17.75
N THR A 475 3.84 -38.12 18.92
CA THR A 475 4.66 -37.72 20.06
C THR A 475 6.14 -38.04 19.80
N GLY A 476 7.04 -37.25 20.37
CA GLY A 476 8.48 -37.41 20.16
C GLY A 476 9.25 -36.10 20.34
N THR A 477 10.22 -35.83 19.46
CA THR A 477 11.03 -34.60 19.47
C THR A 477 10.97 -33.92 18.10
N ALA A 478 10.75 -32.62 18.06
CA ALA A 478 10.89 -31.80 16.87
C ALA A 478 12.24 -31.07 16.90
N TYR A 479 12.87 -30.95 15.74
CA TYR A 479 14.15 -30.30 15.52
C TYR A 479 13.98 -29.20 14.48
N LEU A 480 14.57 -28.03 14.72
CA LEU A 480 14.75 -26.99 13.72
C LEU A 480 16.20 -27.07 13.25
N ILE A 481 16.42 -27.26 11.95
CA ILE A 481 17.75 -27.59 11.41
C ILE A 481 18.06 -26.70 10.21
N ASN A 482 19.25 -26.09 10.21
CA ASN A 482 19.73 -25.25 9.12
C ASN A 482 19.81 -26.07 7.82
N THR A 483 19.41 -25.49 6.68
CA THR A 483 19.36 -26.19 5.39
C THR A 483 20.74 -26.60 4.85
N SER A 484 21.83 -26.10 5.42
CA SER A 484 23.18 -26.60 5.15
C SER A 484 23.45 -28.01 5.70
N VAL A 485 22.61 -28.50 6.62
CA VAL A 485 22.64 -29.87 7.15
C VAL A 485 21.54 -30.69 6.49
N THR A 486 21.88 -31.85 5.90
CA THR A 486 20.91 -32.77 5.28
C THR A 486 20.80 -34.06 6.11
N PRO A 487 19.79 -34.19 6.99
CA PRO A 487 19.65 -35.36 7.85
C PRO A 487 19.17 -36.59 7.07
N LEU A 488 19.91 -37.68 7.19
CA LEU A 488 19.45 -39.03 6.81
C LEU A 488 19.07 -39.87 8.04
N TYR A 489 19.77 -39.65 9.17
CA TYR A 489 19.53 -40.32 10.46
C TYR A 489 19.87 -39.37 11.63
N LEU A 490 19.25 -39.57 12.80
CA LEU A 490 19.35 -38.66 13.95
C LEU A 490 20.79 -38.50 14.49
N GLU A 491 21.45 -39.60 14.86
CA GLU A 491 22.74 -39.57 15.60
C GLU A 491 23.95 -39.18 14.75
N SER A 492 23.92 -39.42 13.44
CA SER A 492 25.05 -39.14 12.56
C SER A 492 25.00 -37.77 11.88
N HIS A 493 23.84 -37.10 11.87
CA HIS A 493 23.65 -35.86 11.10
C HIS A 493 23.05 -34.70 11.89
N ILE A 494 22.09 -34.93 12.78
CA ILE A 494 21.42 -33.83 13.52
C ILE A 494 22.23 -33.48 14.76
N THR A 495 22.34 -34.40 15.70
CA THR A 495 23.05 -34.16 16.97
C THR A 495 24.58 -34.19 16.83
N GLY A 496 25.08 -34.62 15.67
CA GLY A 496 26.49 -34.52 15.29
C GLY A 496 26.87 -33.22 14.56
N ALA A 497 25.89 -32.39 14.17
CA ALA A 497 26.15 -31.08 13.59
C ALA A 497 26.53 -30.05 14.67
N ALA A 498 27.16 -28.94 14.27
CA ALA A 498 27.51 -27.86 15.19
C ALA A 498 26.27 -27.31 15.91
N ASP A 499 26.39 -27.08 17.23
CA ASP A 499 25.26 -26.72 18.12
C ASP A 499 24.52 -25.44 17.71
N ASN A 500 25.12 -24.58 16.89
CA ASN A 500 24.51 -23.35 16.38
C ASN A 500 23.72 -23.53 15.07
N LEU A 501 23.62 -24.76 14.56
CA LEU A 501 22.90 -25.10 13.32
C LEU A 501 21.59 -25.86 13.57
N TRP A 502 21.29 -26.22 14.82
CA TRP A 502 20.06 -26.93 15.15
C TRP A 502 19.61 -26.67 16.58
N ASN A 503 18.30 -26.70 16.81
CA ASN A 503 17.72 -26.71 18.16
C ASN A 503 16.52 -27.67 18.19
N SER A 504 16.02 -28.01 19.37
CA SER A 504 14.98 -29.04 19.52
C SER A 504 13.98 -28.74 20.63
N VAL A 505 12.80 -29.37 20.53
CA VAL A 505 11.76 -29.33 21.55
C VAL A 505 10.97 -30.64 21.58
N ALA A 506 10.52 -31.07 22.76
CA ALA A 506 9.68 -32.26 22.90
C ALA A 506 8.24 -32.01 22.44
N ILE A 507 7.68 -32.93 21.66
CA ILE A 507 6.27 -32.99 21.27
C ILE A 507 5.54 -33.95 22.21
N SER A 508 4.88 -33.39 23.22
CA SER A 508 4.18 -34.16 24.27
C SER A 508 2.77 -34.62 23.86
N SER A 509 2.20 -34.01 22.82
CA SER A 509 0.88 -34.35 22.30
C SER A 509 0.87 -34.19 20.78
N PRO A 510 0.37 -35.17 20.02
CA PRO A 510 0.29 -35.07 18.57
C PRO A 510 -0.52 -33.86 18.13
N ASN A 511 -0.20 -33.32 16.95
CA ASN A 511 -0.92 -32.23 16.29
C ASN A 511 -1.11 -30.99 17.19
N THR A 512 -0.16 -30.71 18.08
CA THR A 512 -0.18 -29.53 18.94
C THR A 512 0.92 -28.55 18.54
N ASN A 513 0.57 -27.27 18.36
CA ASN A 513 1.54 -26.21 18.12
C ASN A 513 2.50 -26.12 19.30
N THR A 514 3.80 -26.25 19.03
CA THR A 514 4.85 -26.24 20.03
C THR A 514 5.88 -25.18 19.65
N ASN A 515 6.24 -24.32 20.60
CA ASN A 515 7.29 -23.32 20.40
C ASN A 515 8.65 -24.00 20.50
N LEU A 516 9.46 -23.87 19.45
CA LEU A 516 10.84 -24.33 19.39
C LEU A 516 11.75 -23.09 19.33
N ALA A 517 12.58 -22.92 20.36
CA ALA A 517 13.41 -21.73 20.51
C ALA A 517 14.49 -21.63 19.43
N ALA A 518 14.71 -20.42 18.91
CA ALA A 518 15.79 -20.11 17.98
C ALA A 518 17.11 -19.74 18.68
N THR A 519 17.12 -19.75 20.02
CA THR A 519 18.26 -19.30 20.83
C THR A 519 19.54 -20.04 20.51
N GLY A 520 20.61 -19.29 20.25
CA GLY A 520 21.94 -19.82 19.95
C GLY A 520 22.16 -20.21 18.48
N LEU A 521 21.12 -20.14 17.65
CA LEU A 521 21.22 -20.37 16.22
C LEU A 521 21.76 -19.15 15.48
N ILE A 522 22.48 -19.41 14.39
CA ILE A 522 22.97 -18.35 13.47
C ILE A 522 21.93 -18.03 12.39
N ASP A 523 22.08 -16.87 11.76
CA ASP A 523 21.28 -16.46 10.61
C ASP A 523 21.30 -17.51 9.49
N GLY A 524 20.14 -17.70 8.87
CA GLY A 524 19.98 -18.68 7.79
C GLY A 524 18.58 -19.26 7.70
N THR A 525 18.39 -20.17 6.75
CA THR A 525 17.12 -20.87 6.55
C THR A 525 17.11 -22.20 7.27
N TYR A 526 16.03 -22.50 7.96
CA TYR A 526 15.86 -23.72 8.74
C TYR A 526 14.58 -24.46 8.35
N LYS A 527 14.63 -25.79 8.40
CA LYS A 527 13.48 -26.69 8.21
C LYS A 527 13.24 -27.50 9.47
N ALA A 528 12.00 -27.88 9.71
CA ALA A 528 11.64 -28.74 10.84
C ALA A 528 11.72 -30.22 10.45
N TYR A 529 12.17 -31.03 11.40
CA TYR A 529 12.18 -32.49 11.36
C TYR A 529 11.56 -33.00 12.66
N SER A 530 10.92 -34.17 12.66
CA SER A 530 10.48 -34.80 13.90
C SER A 530 10.94 -36.25 13.99
N VAL A 531 11.17 -36.70 15.22
CA VAL A 531 11.50 -38.09 15.54
C VAL A 531 10.44 -38.57 16.52
N ASN A 532 9.73 -39.65 16.19
CA ASN A 532 8.73 -40.22 17.09
C ASN A 532 9.38 -40.98 18.27
N ASN A 533 8.60 -41.42 19.25
CA ASN A 533 9.11 -42.23 20.38
C ASN A 533 9.75 -43.57 19.96
N ALA A 534 9.47 -44.07 18.76
CA ALA A 534 10.08 -45.27 18.19
C ALA A 534 11.42 -44.99 17.48
N GLY A 535 11.88 -43.72 17.45
CA GLY A 535 13.15 -43.34 16.84
C GLY A 535 13.08 -43.10 15.32
N THR A 536 11.91 -43.14 14.69
CA THR A 536 11.73 -42.91 13.26
C THR A 536 11.75 -41.42 12.94
N LEU A 537 12.63 -41.00 12.03
CA LEU A 537 12.78 -39.62 11.55
C LEU A 537 11.78 -39.28 10.44
N SER A 538 11.22 -38.07 10.45
CA SER A 538 10.37 -37.54 9.38
C SER A 538 11.16 -37.09 8.15
N ILE A 539 10.46 -36.94 7.03
CA ILE A 539 10.92 -36.04 5.96
C ILE A 539 10.90 -34.57 6.45
N PRO A 540 11.68 -33.65 5.85
CA PRO A 540 11.65 -32.23 6.21
C PRO A 540 10.27 -31.60 6.02
N SER A 541 9.96 -30.60 6.84
CA SER A 541 8.80 -29.74 6.64
C SER A 541 8.85 -29.07 5.25
N ILE A 542 7.67 -28.88 4.65
CA ILE A 542 7.52 -28.15 3.38
C ILE A 542 7.99 -26.70 3.56
N ASN A 543 7.44 -26.03 4.57
CA ASN A 543 7.78 -24.68 4.96
C ASN A 543 9.14 -24.60 5.65
N SER A 544 9.65 -23.38 5.83
CA SER A 544 10.90 -23.08 6.50
C SER A 544 10.78 -21.83 7.35
N VAL A 545 11.70 -21.66 8.28
CA VAL A 545 11.88 -20.45 9.09
C VAL A 545 13.20 -19.81 8.70
N THR A 546 13.22 -18.49 8.58
CA THR A 546 14.45 -17.71 8.36
C THR A 546 14.84 -17.01 9.67
N LEU A 547 16.10 -17.14 10.05
CA LEU A 547 16.67 -16.40 11.18
C LEU A 547 17.44 -15.21 10.65
N ASP A 548 17.17 -14.05 11.24
CA ASP A 548 17.81 -12.79 10.90
C ASP A 548 18.14 -11.99 12.18
N THR A 549 19.42 -11.76 12.40
CA THR A 549 19.97 -10.98 13.51
C THR A 549 20.85 -9.84 13.01
N SER A 550 20.90 -9.65 11.69
CA SER A 550 21.69 -8.61 11.06
C SER A 550 21.01 -7.26 11.27
N ALA A 551 21.80 -6.26 11.69
CA ALA A 551 21.28 -4.91 11.83
C ALA A 551 21.36 -4.17 10.48
N PRO A 552 20.37 -3.32 10.16
CA PRO A 552 20.39 -2.54 8.94
C PRO A 552 21.51 -1.51 8.94
N ILE A 553 21.98 -1.14 7.74
CA ILE A 553 22.91 -0.04 7.51
C ILE A 553 22.13 1.15 6.93
N ALA A 554 22.10 2.26 7.66
CA ALA A 554 21.50 3.50 7.20
C ALA A 554 22.46 4.30 6.29
N SER A 555 21.92 4.98 5.29
CA SER A 555 22.67 5.96 4.48
C SER A 555 21.87 7.24 4.27
N ALA A 556 22.59 8.32 3.97
CA ALA A 556 21.98 9.62 3.68
C ALA A 556 22.76 10.36 2.60
N THR A 557 22.05 11.20 1.85
CA THR A 557 22.65 12.10 0.87
C THR A 557 23.04 13.41 1.56
N THR A 558 24.33 13.79 1.47
CA THR A 558 24.82 15.05 2.05
C THR A 558 24.08 16.24 1.44
N SER A 559 23.45 17.04 2.28
CA SER A 559 22.75 18.26 1.89
C SER A 559 22.70 19.26 3.04
N VAL A 560 22.48 20.52 2.70
CA VAL A 560 22.03 21.56 3.64
C VAL A 560 20.58 21.86 3.28
N ILE A 561 19.68 21.71 4.25
CA ILE A 561 18.25 21.94 4.08
C ILE A 561 17.72 22.82 5.21
N THR A 562 16.61 23.50 4.97
CA THR A 562 15.87 24.21 6.03
C THR A 562 15.09 23.22 6.89
N SER A 563 14.56 23.67 8.04
CA SER A 563 13.65 22.87 8.86
C SER A 563 12.33 22.54 8.15
N SER A 564 12.03 23.20 7.03
CA SER A 564 10.91 22.87 6.13
C SER A 564 11.30 21.93 4.97
N GLY A 565 12.58 21.57 4.87
CA GLY A 565 13.14 20.77 3.79
C GLY A 565 12.98 19.25 3.96
N ILE A 566 13.50 18.52 2.97
CA ILE A 566 13.46 17.06 2.90
C ILE A 566 14.89 16.50 2.83
N ALA A 567 15.22 15.57 3.72
CA ALA A 567 16.41 14.74 3.64
C ALA A 567 16.13 13.50 2.78
N VAL A 568 17.13 13.03 2.05
CA VAL A 568 17.06 11.77 1.30
C VAL A 568 17.89 10.72 2.03
N VAL A 569 17.25 9.65 2.46
CA VAL A 569 17.84 8.57 3.27
C VAL A 569 17.51 7.19 2.71
N GLN A 570 18.32 6.18 3.07
CA GLN A 570 18.07 4.77 2.75
C GLN A 570 18.44 3.85 3.92
N SER A 571 18.00 2.59 3.84
CA SER A 571 18.40 1.47 4.71
C SER A 571 18.64 0.21 3.86
N THR A 572 19.55 -0.67 4.26
CA THR A 572 19.80 -1.96 3.57
C THR A 572 18.68 -2.99 3.74
N GLU A 573 17.78 -2.76 4.68
CA GLU A 573 16.61 -3.60 4.99
C GLU A 573 15.36 -2.72 5.16
N THR A 574 14.16 -3.32 5.08
CA THR A 574 12.90 -2.63 5.38
C THR A 574 12.78 -2.34 6.87
N GLY A 575 12.04 -1.30 7.25
CA GLY A 575 11.92 -0.88 8.64
C GLY A 575 11.77 0.63 8.80
N THR A 576 12.47 1.25 9.74
CA THR A 576 12.41 2.70 10.02
C THR A 576 13.80 3.32 10.02
N VAL A 577 13.95 4.46 9.35
CA VAL A 577 15.14 5.31 9.42
C VAL A 577 14.84 6.54 10.27
N TYR A 578 15.76 6.85 11.19
CA TYR A 578 15.72 8.00 12.08
C TYR A 578 16.83 8.97 11.68
N LEU A 579 16.48 10.23 11.45
CA LEU A 579 17.43 11.32 11.33
C LEU A 579 17.62 11.92 12.73
N VAL A 580 18.85 11.90 13.26
CA VAL A 580 19.13 12.21 14.67
C VAL A 580 20.26 13.22 14.78
N ASN A 581 20.05 14.26 15.58
CA ASN A 581 21.02 15.32 15.83
C ASN A 581 22.29 14.71 16.45
N THR A 582 23.46 15.12 15.95
CA THR A 582 24.77 14.63 16.41
C THR A 582 25.09 14.96 17.88
N ALA A 583 24.34 15.86 18.52
CA ALA A 583 24.41 16.08 19.97
C ALA A 583 23.82 14.92 20.79
N VAL A 584 22.97 14.07 20.21
CA VAL A 584 22.39 12.88 20.85
C VAL A 584 23.36 11.71 20.73
N THR A 585 23.73 11.11 21.86
CA THR A 585 24.55 9.89 21.86
C THR A 585 23.65 8.67 21.65
N VAL A 586 23.74 8.05 20.48
CA VAL A 586 22.86 6.95 20.09
C VAL A 586 23.49 5.59 20.41
N THR A 587 22.81 4.79 21.24
CA THR A 587 23.23 3.40 21.57
C THR A 587 22.11 2.38 21.36
N THR A 588 20.85 2.81 21.44
CA THR A 588 19.65 1.98 21.27
C THR A 588 18.53 2.84 20.70
N LEU A 589 17.43 2.24 20.23
CA LEU A 589 16.24 3.00 19.85
C LEU A 589 15.76 3.93 20.98
N GLY A 590 15.86 3.49 22.24
CA GLY A 590 15.47 4.29 23.40
C GLY A 590 16.26 5.59 23.59
N SER A 591 17.51 5.65 23.11
CA SER A 591 18.31 6.89 23.14
C SER A 591 17.81 7.95 22.16
N ILE A 592 17.16 7.52 21.06
CA ILE A 592 16.53 8.42 20.09
C ILE A 592 15.17 8.87 20.63
N THR A 593 14.29 7.93 20.97
CA THR A 593 12.92 8.27 21.40
C THR A 593 12.85 8.97 22.75
N GLY A 594 13.92 8.91 23.56
CA GLY A 594 14.08 9.68 24.78
C GLY A 594 14.73 11.06 24.61
N ALA A 595 15.25 11.39 23.42
CA ALA A 595 15.80 12.71 23.12
C ALA A 595 14.68 13.76 22.92
N ALA A 596 15.03 15.05 22.95
CA ALA A 596 14.04 16.10 22.73
C ALA A 596 13.45 16.01 21.31
N ASN A 597 12.16 16.36 21.16
CA ASN A 597 11.40 16.15 19.91
C ASN A 597 11.98 16.91 18.71
N ASP A 598 12.75 17.98 18.93
CA ASP A 598 13.42 18.77 17.90
C ASP A 598 14.80 18.20 17.50
N GLN A 599 15.23 17.11 18.13
CA GLN A 599 16.53 16.47 17.89
C GLN A 599 16.44 15.25 16.98
N TRP A 600 15.25 14.80 16.60
CA TRP A 600 15.12 13.65 15.70
C TRP A 600 13.78 13.62 14.96
N ASN A 601 13.79 13.05 13.77
CA ASN A 601 12.58 12.71 13.01
C ASN A 601 12.78 11.35 12.33
N ASN A 602 11.74 10.74 11.77
CA ASN A 602 11.82 9.40 11.22
C ASN A 602 10.95 9.19 9.99
N VAL A 603 11.24 8.13 9.24
CA VAL A 603 10.46 7.66 8.09
C VAL A 603 10.52 6.14 7.98
N THR A 604 9.43 5.53 7.53
CA THR A 604 9.39 4.09 7.22
C THR A 604 10.03 3.81 5.86
N ILE A 605 10.85 2.77 5.78
CA ILE A 605 11.44 2.22 4.57
C ILE A 605 10.66 0.96 4.17
N ILE A 606 9.93 1.03 3.06
CA ILE A 606 9.09 -0.07 2.55
C ILE A 606 9.89 -0.97 1.59
N THR A 607 10.91 -0.40 0.93
CA THR A 607 11.79 -1.13 0.02
C THR A 607 13.24 -0.83 0.37
N ALA A 608 14.01 -1.86 0.67
CA ALA A 608 15.43 -1.74 0.96
C ALA A 608 16.20 -1.02 -0.17
N ASN A 609 17.26 -0.31 0.19
CA ASN A 609 18.18 0.40 -0.71
C ASN A 609 17.49 1.37 -1.69
N THR A 610 16.38 1.99 -1.26
CA THR A 610 15.61 2.93 -2.08
C THR A 610 15.62 4.32 -1.43
N ASP A 611 15.87 5.36 -2.24
CA ASP A 611 15.80 6.76 -1.80
C ASP A 611 14.43 7.07 -1.19
N THR A 612 14.44 7.44 0.08
CA THR A 612 13.22 7.78 0.83
C THR A 612 13.33 9.19 1.39
N ASN A 613 12.27 9.97 1.20
CA ASN A 613 12.17 11.34 1.66
C ASN A 613 11.80 11.38 3.15
N LEU A 614 12.66 11.96 3.97
CA LEU A 614 12.44 12.18 5.40
C LEU A 614 12.34 13.69 5.66
N ALA A 615 11.21 14.14 6.19
CA ALA A 615 10.97 15.56 6.42
C ALA A 615 11.79 16.11 7.60
N ALA A 616 12.37 17.30 7.44
CA ALA A 616 13.07 17.99 8.53
C ALA A 616 12.14 18.79 9.45
N THR A 617 10.82 18.74 9.22
CA THR A 617 9.82 19.52 9.95
C THR A 617 9.92 19.32 11.46
N GLY A 618 10.07 20.43 12.19
CA GLY A 618 10.16 20.43 13.65
C GLY A 618 11.57 20.19 14.19
N LEU A 619 12.56 19.90 13.34
CA LEU A 619 13.95 19.79 13.75
C LEU A 619 14.58 21.17 14.00
N ALA A 620 15.40 21.24 15.05
CA ALA A 620 16.25 22.40 15.31
C ALA A 620 17.43 22.46 14.31
N ASP A 621 18.03 23.64 14.17
CA ASP A 621 19.25 23.79 13.40
C ASP A 621 20.38 22.93 13.99
N GLY A 622 21.12 22.22 13.13
CA GLY A 622 22.21 21.34 13.54
C GLY A 622 22.60 20.31 12.49
N THR A 623 23.58 19.48 12.82
CA THR A 623 24.02 18.37 11.98
C THR A 623 23.39 17.07 12.46
N TYR A 624 22.85 16.29 11.54
CA TYR A 624 22.09 15.07 11.80
C TYR A 624 22.67 13.88 11.02
N ASN A 625 22.68 12.71 11.67
CA ASN A 625 23.04 11.43 11.07
C ASN A 625 21.81 10.51 11.00
N ALA A 626 21.78 9.61 10.03
CA ALA A 626 20.72 8.61 9.92
C ALA A 626 21.09 7.32 10.68
N TYR A 627 20.09 6.71 11.32
CA TYR A 627 20.14 5.39 11.96
C TYR A 627 18.95 4.58 11.46
N ALA A 628 19.04 3.26 11.41
CA ALA A 628 17.97 2.38 10.94
C ALA A 628 17.61 1.34 11.99
N MET A 629 16.36 0.87 11.93
CA MET A 629 15.87 -0.29 12.63
C MET A 629 15.03 -1.12 11.66
N ASP A 630 15.23 -2.43 11.62
CA ASP A 630 14.45 -3.31 10.76
C ASP A 630 13.08 -3.67 11.37
N GLU A 631 12.30 -4.51 10.69
CA GLU A 631 11.00 -5.00 11.18
C GLU A 631 11.11 -6.00 12.36
N LEU A 632 12.27 -6.61 12.55
CA LEU A 632 12.53 -7.59 13.60
C LEU A 632 13.10 -6.95 14.88
N GLY A 633 13.41 -5.66 14.83
CA GLY A 633 13.95 -4.86 15.92
C GLY A 633 15.48 -4.82 16.00
N ASN A 634 16.19 -5.27 14.98
CA ASN A 634 17.64 -5.11 14.88
C ASN A 634 17.95 -3.64 14.59
N PHE A 635 18.77 -3.02 15.45
CA PHE A 635 19.07 -1.59 15.41
C PHE A 635 20.50 -1.32 14.93
N SER A 636 20.66 -0.34 14.03
CA SER A 636 21.97 0.08 13.52
C SER A 636 22.81 0.69 14.64
N SER A 637 23.89 0.03 15.04
CA SER A 637 24.80 0.54 16.07
C SER A 637 25.75 1.65 15.57
N THR A 638 25.76 1.90 14.27
CA THR A 638 26.61 2.91 13.61
C THR A 638 25.77 3.88 12.78
N PRO A 639 26.07 5.18 12.82
CA PRO A 639 25.38 6.18 12.00
C PRO A 639 25.70 6.03 10.51
N SER A 640 24.90 6.69 9.67
CA SER A 640 25.22 6.92 8.26
C SER A 640 26.58 7.59 8.09
N ALA A 641 27.28 7.24 7.00
CA ALA A 641 28.59 7.81 6.70
C ALA A 641 28.54 9.32 6.40
N ASN A 642 27.45 9.77 5.79
CA ASN A 642 27.19 11.17 5.49
C ASN A 642 26.19 11.76 6.50
N SER A 643 26.29 13.06 6.73
CA SER A 643 25.37 13.84 7.55
C SER A 643 24.53 14.80 6.72
N ILE A 644 23.39 15.22 7.27
CA ILE A 644 22.53 16.30 6.79
C ILE A 644 22.69 17.48 7.73
N THR A 645 22.83 18.69 7.20
CA THR A 645 22.77 19.90 8.02
C THR A 645 21.40 20.54 7.86
N ILE A 646 20.69 20.69 8.99
CA ILE A 646 19.48 21.49 9.09
C ILE A 646 19.91 22.90 9.47
N GLY A 647 19.63 23.88 8.63
CA GLY A 647 19.95 25.27 8.90
C GLY A 647 19.76 26.16 7.68
N ALA A 648 19.32 27.39 7.92
CA ALA A 648 19.21 28.39 6.89
C ALA A 648 20.59 28.93 6.48
N MET A 649 20.66 29.47 5.26
CA MET A 649 21.77 30.33 4.85
C MET A 649 21.80 31.56 5.78
N ALA A 650 22.98 31.95 6.24
CA ALA A 650 23.19 33.21 6.94
C ALA A 650 24.23 34.06 6.21
N ALA A 651 23.95 35.35 6.11
CA ALA A 651 24.87 36.29 5.51
C ALA A 651 24.82 37.65 6.21
N THR A 652 25.87 38.45 5.99
CA THR A 652 26.00 39.81 6.52
C THR A 652 26.43 40.78 5.42
N GLY A 653 26.21 42.08 5.65
CA GLY A 653 26.58 43.16 4.73
C GLY A 653 25.37 43.95 4.25
N GLY A 654 25.60 45.22 3.88
CA GLY A 654 24.53 46.13 3.46
C GLY A 654 23.54 46.43 4.59
N THR A 655 22.40 47.02 4.23
CA THR A 655 21.27 47.19 5.15
C THR A 655 20.42 45.92 5.12
N GLU A 656 20.34 45.21 6.25
CA GLU A 656 19.54 44.00 6.40
C GLU A 656 18.10 44.33 6.79
N THR A 657 17.15 43.75 6.07
CA THR A 657 15.72 43.80 6.39
C THR A 657 15.08 42.43 6.18
N THR A 658 13.85 42.24 6.66
CA THR A 658 13.11 40.99 6.51
C THR A 658 11.68 41.27 6.08
N TYR A 659 11.19 40.51 5.10
CA TYR A 659 9.75 40.43 4.79
C TYR A 659 9.39 38.98 4.45
N GLY A 660 8.26 38.51 4.97
CA GLY A 660 7.89 37.09 4.89
C GLY A 660 9.04 36.20 5.36
N ASN A 661 9.40 35.21 4.54
CA ASN A 661 10.47 34.25 4.82
C ASN A 661 11.83 34.65 4.23
N TYR A 662 11.99 35.90 3.77
CA TYR A 662 13.22 36.37 3.11
C TYR A 662 13.99 37.34 3.99
N LYS A 663 15.29 37.09 4.14
CA LYS A 663 16.27 38.10 4.51
C LYS A 663 16.72 38.84 3.26
N VAL A 664 16.88 40.14 3.38
CA VAL A 664 17.19 41.05 2.28
C VAL A 664 18.37 41.92 2.67
N HIS A 665 19.36 42.01 1.81
CA HIS A 665 20.53 42.87 1.97
C HIS A 665 20.54 43.89 0.84
N THR A 666 20.40 45.16 1.21
CA THR A 666 20.41 46.29 0.27
C THR A 666 21.72 47.05 0.36
N PHE A 667 22.36 47.30 -0.78
CA PHE A 667 23.59 48.07 -0.91
C PHE A 667 23.33 49.31 -1.75
N THR A 668 23.54 50.49 -1.16
CA THR A 668 23.44 51.81 -1.81
C THR A 668 24.80 52.51 -1.94
N ALA A 669 25.87 51.81 -1.55
CA ALA A 669 27.28 52.16 -1.74
C ALA A 669 28.11 50.87 -1.81
N ASP A 670 29.36 50.97 -2.24
CA ASP A 670 30.31 49.85 -2.27
C ASP A 670 30.35 49.10 -0.94
N GLY A 671 30.49 47.78 -1.01
CA GLY A 671 30.46 46.94 0.17
C GLY A 671 30.82 45.49 -0.10
N THR A 672 30.44 44.64 0.84
CA THR A 672 30.69 43.20 0.76
C THR A 672 29.50 42.46 1.34
N PHE A 673 28.99 41.49 0.58
CA PHE A 673 28.03 40.50 1.04
C PHE A 673 28.78 39.24 1.45
N THR A 674 28.73 38.86 2.72
CA THR A 674 29.48 37.73 3.26
C THR A 674 28.53 36.64 3.70
N VAL A 675 28.59 35.48 3.05
CA VAL A 675 27.86 34.29 3.48
C VAL A 675 28.64 33.67 4.62
N THR A 676 28.07 33.67 5.82
CA THR A 676 28.75 33.25 7.06
C THR A 676 28.51 31.77 7.36
N ASP A 677 27.29 31.28 7.09
CA ASP A 677 26.89 29.92 7.43
C ASP A 677 26.05 29.31 6.31
N ASN A 678 26.35 28.05 6.01
CA ASN A 678 25.69 27.23 4.99
C ASN A 678 25.82 27.79 3.55
N THR A 679 25.90 26.89 2.55
CA THR A 679 25.75 27.29 1.16
C THR A 679 24.28 27.53 0.86
N GLY A 680 23.93 28.51 0.04
CA GLY A 680 22.53 28.84 -0.21
C GLY A 680 22.25 29.39 -1.60
N VAL A 681 20.96 29.55 -1.87
CA VAL A 681 20.43 30.05 -3.14
C VAL A 681 19.84 31.43 -2.88
N ILE A 682 20.21 32.40 -3.71
CA ILE A 682 19.76 33.79 -3.61
C ILE A 682 19.00 34.23 -4.85
N ASP A 683 18.18 35.25 -4.68
CA ASP A 683 17.73 36.12 -5.77
C ASP A 683 18.41 37.48 -5.63
N VAL A 684 18.83 38.08 -6.74
CA VAL A 684 19.49 39.38 -6.76
C VAL A 684 19.01 40.25 -7.91
N ILE A 685 18.84 41.54 -7.62
CA ILE A 685 18.74 42.60 -8.63
C ILE A 685 19.94 43.53 -8.47
N VAL A 686 20.66 43.74 -9.57
CA VAL A 686 21.83 44.62 -9.67
C VAL A 686 21.47 45.74 -10.64
N VAL A 687 21.42 46.97 -10.15
CA VAL A 687 21.10 48.18 -10.91
C VAL A 687 22.35 49.07 -10.98
N ALA A 688 22.72 49.51 -12.18
CA ALA A 688 23.87 50.40 -12.39
C ALA A 688 23.50 51.88 -12.22
N GLY A 689 24.51 52.76 -12.21
CA GLY A 689 24.28 54.20 -12.18
C GLY A 689 23.62 54.70 -13.47
N GLY A 690 22.72 55.68 -13.38
CA GLY A 690 22.10 56.33 -14.54
C GLY A 690 23.03 57.34 -15.20
N GLY A 691 22.81 57.60 -16.50
CA GLY A 691 23.52 58.64 -17.25
C GLY A 691 22.99 60.04 -16.96
N GLY A 692 23.82 61.06 -17.21
CA GLY A 692 23.49 62.46 -17.00
C GLY A 692 22.70 63.11 -18.15
N GLY A 693 21.81 64.04 -17.81
CA GLY A 693 21.11 64.91 -18.77
C GLY A 693 21.90 66.18 -19.09
N THR A 694 21.73 66.69 -20.30
CA THR A 694 22.38 67.92 -20.78
C THR A 694 21.35 69.00 -21.08
N GLY A 695 21.80 70.24 -21.26
CA GLY A 695 20.99 71.39 -21.67
C GLY A 695 21.37 72.67 -20.93
N SER A 696 20.70 73.78 -21.24
CA SER A 696 20.90 75.05 -20.54
C SER A 696 19.58 75.81 -20.41
N GLY A 697 19.17 76.16 -19.19
CA GLY A 697 18.02 77.03 -18.96
C GLY A 697 16.68 76.46 -19.45
N GLY A 698 16.57 75.14 -19.56
CA GLY A 698 15.37 74.45 -20.03
C GLY A 698 15.49 73.87 -21.44
N THR A 699 16.37 74.39 -22.28
CA THR A 699 16.35 74.15 -23.74
C THR A 699 17.38 73.12 -24.24
N ASP A 700 17.09 72.54 -25.42
CA ASP A 700 17.97 71.82 -26.35
C ASP A 700 18.78 70.65 -25.75
N GLY A 701 18.23 69.93 -24.76
CA GLY A 701 18.96 68.95 -23.96
C GLY A 701 18.30 67.58 -23.87
N GLY A 702 19.05 66.51 -24.17
CA GLY A 702 18.54 65.14 -24.08
C GLY A 702 18.49 64.65 -22.62
N GLY A 703 17.57 63.73 -22.34
CA GLY A 703 17.55 63.02 -21.05
C GLY A 703 18.65 61.97 -20.98
N GLY A 704 19.27 61.78 -19.82
CA GLY A 704 20.19 60.68 -19.57
C GLY A 704 19.46 59.34 -19.53
N GLY A 705 20.07 58.30 -20.08
CA GLY A 705 19.56 56.93 -20.03
C GLY A 705 19.67 56.34 -18.63
N ALA A 706 18.74 55.47 -18.25
CA ALA A 706 18.83 54.76 -16.99
C ALA A 706 20.02 53.79 -16.95
N GLY A 707 20.46 53.43 -15.75
CA GLY A 707 21.34 52.29 -15.55
C GLY A 707 20.73 51.02 -16.14
N GLY A 708 21.57 50.09 -16.57
CA GLY A 708 21.10 48.74 -16.84
C GLY A 708 20.54 48.11 -15.56
N VAL A 709 19.74 47.06 -15.73
CA VAL A 709 19.30 46.21 -14.62
C VAL A 709 19.59 44.75 -14.96
N VAL A 710 20.13 43.98 -14.02
CA VAL A 710 20.20 42.52 -14.13
C VAL A 710 19.43 41.89 -12.99
N VAL A 711 18.49 41.01 -13.31
CA VAL A 711 17.75 40.19 -12.35
C VAL A 711 18.20 38.75 -12.49
N ALA A 712 18.72 38.16 -11.42
CA ALA A 712 19.10 36.75 -11.36
C ALA A 712 18.36 36.08 -10.21
N THR A 713 17.61 35.02 -10.52
CA THR A 713 16.93 34.17 -9.53
C THR A 713 17.64 32.83 -9.42
N GLY A 714 17.59 32.20 -8.24
CA GLY A 714 18.14 30.85 -8.07
C GLY A 714 19.68 30.77 -8.13
N LYS A 715 20.41 31.86 -7.82
CA LYS A 715 21.88 31.88 -7.90
C LYS A 715 22.49 31.21 -6.66
N SER A 716 23.28 30.15 -6.87
CA SER A 716 23.96 29.43 -5.78
C SER A 716 25.25 30.14 -5.35
N LEU A 717 25.43 30.31 -4.05
CA LEU A 717 26.62 30.89 -3.44
C LEU A 717 27.20 29.97 -2.37
N GLY A 718 28.53 29.82 -2.39
CA GLY A 718 29.30 29.19 -1.32
C GLY A 718 29.60 30.16 -0.17
N THR A 719 30.02 29.62 0.97
CA THR A 719 30.45 30.37 2.15
C THR A 719 31.76 31.13 1.86
N GLN A 720 31.65 32.43 1.56
CA GLN A 720 32.76 33.36 1.34
C GLN A 720 32.26 34.80 1.31
N ALA A 721 33.19 35.74 1.16
CA ALA A 721 32.91 37.16 0.91
C ALA A 721 32.76 37.45 -0.59
N TYR A 722 31.73 38.20 -0.97
CA TYR A 722 31.46 38.68 -2.33
C TYR A 722 31.49 40.21 -2.33
N ALA A 723 32.44 40.80 -3.08
CA ALA A 723 32.52 42.24 -3.23
C ALA A 723 31.34 42.78 -4.05
N ILE A 724 30.86 43.97 -3.66
CA ILE A 724 29.80 44.71 -4.37
C ILE A 724 30.35 46.08 -4.73
N THR A 725 30.21 46.46 -5.99
CA THR A 725 30.45 47.83 -6.47
C THR A 725 29.13 48.45 -6.87
N ILE A 726 28.84 49.65 -6.39
CA ILE A 726 27.66 50.43 -6.78
C ILE A 726 28.10 51.50 -7.77
N GLY A 727 27.54 51.46 -8.98
CA GLY A 727 27.82 52.44 -10.01
C GLY A 727 27.28 53.83 -9.64
N ASP A 728 28.14 54.84 -9.71
CA ASP A 728 27.76 56.22 -9.54
C ASP A 728 26.95 56.76 -10.73
N GLY A 729 26.13 57.77 -10.46
CA GLY A 729 25.38 58.48 -11.50
C GLY A 729 26.29 59.37 -12.35
N GLY A 730 26.15 59.29 -13.67
CA GLY A 730 26.90 60.09 -14.61
C GLY A 730 26.50 61.56 -14.58
N THR A 731 27.46 62.47 -14.66
CA THR A 731 27.21 63.92 -14.72
C THR A 731 27.13 64.39 -16.17
N GLY A 732 26.01 64.98 -16.57
CA GLY A 732 25.84 65.50 -17.93
C GLY A 732 26.73 66.71 -18.21
N VAL A 733 27.24 66.81 -19.43
CA VAL A 733 28.14 67.91 -19.84
C VAL A 733 27.65 68.56 -21.13
N TYR A 734 27.40 69.86 -21.06
CA TYR A 734 26.73 70.62 -22.13
C TYR A 734 27.50 70.68 -23.48
N ASN A 735 28.84 70.69 -23.46
CA ASN A 735 29.70 71.03 -24.62
C ASN A 735 30.63 69.90 -25.11
N ASN A 736 30.34 68.63 -24.83
CA ASN A 736 31.24 67.52 -25.17
C ASN A 736 30.54 66.49 -26.08
N PRO A 737 31.28 65.69 -26.90
CA PRO A 737 30.79 64.40 -27.38
C PRO A 737 30.27 63.52 -26.24
N CYS A 738 29.54 62.47 -26.62
CA CYS A 738 28.90 61.52 -25.71
C CYS A 738 29.74 61.25 -24.44
N ASN A 739 29.30 61.78 -23.30
CA ASN A 739 29.94 61.63 -22.00
C ASN A 739 28.90 61.70 -20.87
N GLY A 740 29.34 61.52 -19.62
CA GLY A 740 28.42 61.50 -18.48
C GLY A 740 27.62 60.20 -18.39
N ASN A 741 28.21 59.09 -18.82
CA ASN A 741 27.67 57.77 -18.51
C ASN A 741 27.68 57.53 -17.00
N GLY A 742 26.69 56.80 -16.51
CA GLY A 742 26.79 56.19 -15.19
C GLY A 742 27.87 55.11 -15.18
N ASP A 743 28.34 54.77 -13.99
CA ASP A 743 29.29 53.69 -13.79
C ASP A 743 28.56 52.34 -13.64
N ASP A 744 29.30 51.25 -13.90
CA ASP A 744 28.80 49.88 -13.78
C ASP A 744 28.61 49.48 -12.31
N SER A 745 27.57 48.70 -12.02
CA SER A 745 27.42 47.99 -10.73
C SER A 745 27.85 46.53 -10.88
N THR A 746 28.49 45.95 -9.86
CA THR A 746 28.94 44.55 -9.91
C THR A 746 28.58 43.76 -8.66
N PHE A 747 28.29 42.48 -8.85
CA PHE A 747 28.11 41.50 -7.78
C PHE A 747 28.48 40.10 -8.29
N ALA A 748 29.44 39.44 -7.63
CA ALA A 748 29.99 38.16 -8.06
C ALA A 748 30.47 38.22 -9.53
N ASP A 749 29.83 37.47 -10.43
CA ASP A 749 30.06 37.40 -11.87
C ASP A 749 29.05 38.23 -12.69
N ILE A 750 28.20 39.04 -12.04
CA ILE A 750 27.24 39.95 -12.67
C ILE A 750 27.87 41.34 -12.81
N ILE A 751 27.84 41.88 -14.04
CA ILE A 751 28.28 43.25 -14.35
C ILE A 751 27.12 44.00 -15.02
N THR A 752 26.45 44.87 -14.30
CA THR A 752 25.36 45.69 -14.84
C THR A 752 25.91 47.00 -15.38
N LYS A 753 25.56 47.35 -16.62
CA LYS A 753 26.15 48.48 -17.33
C LYS A 753 25.54 49.83 -16.94
N GLY A 754 26.39 50.81 -16.70
CA GLY A 754 25.95 52.18 -16.39
C GLY A 754 25.23 52.86 -17.57
N GLY A 755 24.26 53.71 -17.26
CA GLY A 755 23.37 54.35 -18.23
C GLY A 755 24.09 55.33 -19.14
N GLY A 756 23.61 55.45 -20.37
CA GLY A 756 24.20 56.35 -21.36
C GLY A 756 23.90 57.81 -21.04
N GLY A 757 24.93 58.66 -21.00
CA GLY A 757 24.74 60.10 -20.94
C GLY A 757 24.08 60.63 -22.21
N SER A 758 23.34 61.73 -22.08
CA SER A 758 22.78 62.44 -23.24
C SER A 758 23.89 63.06 -24.12
N GLY A 759 23.55 63.37 -25.37
CA GLY A 759 24.49 64.04 -26.30
C GLY A 759 24.69 65.52 -25.97
N GLY A 760 25.84 66.09 -26.31
CA GLY A 760 26.13 67.53 -26.19
C GLY A 760 25.45 68.38 -27.28
N TYR A 761 25.46 69.71 -27.10
CA TYR A 761 24.72 70.67 -27.94
C TYR A 761 24.83 70.45 -29.47
N GLN A 762 23.66 70.32 -30.11
CA GLN A 762 23.35 70.39 -31.54
C GLN A 762 24.09 69.50 -32.56
N ASN A 763 25.05 68.63 -32.19
CA ASN A 763 25.72 67.74 -33.17
C ASN A 763 26.28 66.40 -32.62
N TYR A 764 26.13 66.08 -31.33
CA TYR A 764 26.77 64.88 -30.74
C TYR A 764 25.76 63.80 -30.37
N SER A 765 25.94 62.58 -30.88
CA SER A 765 25.13 61.41 -30.50
C SER A 765 25.10 61.23 -28.99
N ALA A 766 23.96 60.73 -28.49
CA ALA A 766 23.88 60.30 -27.11
C ALA A 766 24.69 59.01 -26.89
N CYS A 767 25.08 58.77 -25.64
CA CYS A 767 25.90 57.61 -25.32
C CYS A 767 25.07 56.34 -25.30
N THR A 768 25.62 55.27 -25.85
CA THR A 768 25.21 53.91 -25.51
C THR A 768 25.62 53.62 -24.06
N GLY A 769 24.74 52.94 -23.33
CA GLY A 769 24.98 52.47 -21.97
C GLY A 769 24.01 51.34 -21.64
N GLY A 770 23.86 51.03 -20.35
CA GLY A 770 22.90 50.02 -19.88
C GLY A 770 21.51 50.28 -20.45
N SER A 771 20.99 51.50 -20.29
CA SER A 771 20.00 52.08 -21.20
C SER A 771 20.61 53.28 -21.94
N GLY A 772 20.14 53.54 -23.15
CA GLY A 772 20.67 54.58 -24.01
C GLY A 772 20.25 56.00 -23.62
N GLY A 773 21.15 56.97 -23.78
CA GLY A 773 20.83 58.39 -23.61
C GLY A 773 19.93 58.94 -24.72
N GLY A 774 19.15 59.97 -24.40
CA GLY A 774 18.31 60.69 -25.34
C GLY A 774 19.09 61.69 -26.21
N CYS A 775 18.65 61.90 -27.45
CA CYS A 775 19.33 62.79 -28.38
C CYS A 775 19.17 64.27 -28.01
N PRO A 776 20.20 65.13 -28.22
CA PRO A 776 20.09 66.58 -28.07
C PRO A 776 19.29 67.20 -29.23
N GLY A 777 18.66 68.36 -28.98
CA GLY A 777 17.58 68.96 -29.78
C GLY A 777 17.86 69.35 -31.24
N LYS A 778 19.06 69.13 -31.79
CA LYS A 778 19.34 69.19 -33.24
C LYS A 778 20.30 68.07 -33.62
N GLY A 779 19.80 67.10 -34.39
CA GLY A 779 20.55 66.08 -35.13
C GLY A 779 21.73 65.40 -34.42
N PRO A 780 21.47 64.38 -33.60
CA PRO A 780 22.13 63.07 -33.78
C PRO A 780 21.36 61.86 -33.19
N TYR A 781 21.87 60.64 -33.38
CA TYR A 781 21.24 59.38 -32.92
C TYR A 781 21.11 59.27 -31.39
N ALA A 782 20.00 58.67 -30.94
CA ALA A 782 19.86 58.21 -29.56
C ALA A 782 20.91 57.15 -29.22
N GLY A 783 21.27 57.07 -27.94
CA GLY A 783 22.10 56.00 -27.43
C GLY A 783 21.35 54.68 -27.50
N ASP A 784 22.07 53.60 -27.80
CA ASP A 784 21.51 52.24 -27.75
C ASP A 784 21.68 51.62 -26.36
N THR A 785 21.07 50.46 -26.14
CA THR A 785 21.37 49.59 -25.01
C THR A 785 22.59 48.72 -25.31
N ASN A 786 23.52 48.61 -24.37
CA ASN A 786 24.56 47.58 -24.35
C ASN A 786 24.39 46.60 -23.18
N GLN A 787 23.27 46.66 -22.46
CA GLN A 787 22.95 45.68 -21.45
C GLN A 787 22.55 44.36 -22.11
N LEU A 788 23.41 43.35 -21.98
CA LEU A 788 23.19 42.03 -22.56
C LEU A 788 22.13 41.24 -21.76
N THR A 789 21.32 40.44 -22.47
CA THR A 789 20.41 39.42 -21.91
C THR A 789 21.04 38.01 -21.93
N SER A 790 21.05 37.32 -20.78
CA SER A 790 21.45 35.92 -20.53
C SER A 790 22.85 35.45 -20.99
N GLY A 791 23.44 34.49 -20.25
CA GLY A 791 24.73 33.83 -20.55
C GLY A 791 26.01 34.63 -20.28
N SER A 792 26.02 35.96 -20.51
CA SER A 792 27.22 36.81 -20.32
C SER A 792 27.25 37.60 -19.01
N GLN A 793 26.21 37.47 -18.17
CA GLN A 793 26.00 38.26 -16.94
C GLN A 793 25.72 37.35 -15.73
N GLY A 794 26.55 36.33 -15.52
CA GLY A 794 26.45 35.45 -14.36
C GLY A 794 25.12 34.68 -14.19
N GLY A 795 24.39 34.46 -15.29
CA GLY A 795 23.11 33.73 -15.33
C GLY A 795 21.84 34.58 -15.21
N GLY A 796 21.94 35.92 -15.11
CA GLY A 796 20.76 36.81 -14.99
C GLY A 796 20.18 37.33 -16.32
N THR A 797 18.95 37.84 -16.25
CA THR A 797 18.27 38.57 -17.34
C THR A 797 18.61 40.05 -17.25
N GLY A 798 19.21 40.60 -18.29
CA GLY A 798 19.54 42.03 -18.40
C GLY A 798 18.41 42.84 -19.02
N TYR A 799 18.25 44.08 -18.58
CA TYR A 799 17.22 45.02 -19.03
C TYR A 799 17.83 46.38 -19.29
N GLY A 800 17.42 46.97 -20.41
CA GLY A 800 17.92 48.26 -20.88
C GLY A 800 17.40 48.53 -22.27
N ASN A 801 16.94 49.77 -22.52
CA ASN A 801 16.37 50.15 -23.80
C ASN A 801 17.09 51.35 -24.42
N VAL A 802 16.90 51.51 -25.72
CA VAL A 802 17.35 52.68 -26.49
C VAL A 802 16.72 53.98 -25.95
N GLY A 803 17.46 55.08 -26.06
CA GLY A 803 16.93 56.42 -25.79
C GLY A 803 15.96 56.92 -26.87
N GLY A 804 15.30 58.03 -26.59
CA GLY A 804 14.44 58.74 -27.54
C GLY A 804 15.26 59.48 -28.60
N GLY A 805 14.89 59.33 -29.86
CA GLY A 805 15.49 60.02 -31.00
C GLY A 805 15.32 59.28 -32.33
N ASN A 806 15.49 59.98 -33.45
CA ASN A 806 15.40 59.37 -34.78
C ASN A 806 16.70 58.62 -35.13
N THR A 807 16.62 57.31 -35.39
CA THR A 807 17.76 56.46 -35.74
C THR A 807 18.23 56.61 -37.19
N THR A 808 17.56 57.43 -38.02
CA THR A 808 17.77 57.44 -39.48
C THR A 808 17.76 58.81 -40.19
N GLN A 809 17.38 59.92 -39.55
CA GLN A 809 17.32 61.24 -40.21
C GLN A 809 18.05 62.36 -39.45
N PHE A 810 18.75 63.21 -40.21
CA PHE A 810 19.47 64.41 -39.77
C PHE A 810 18.56 65.66 -39.94
N ASN A 811 18.58 66.63 -39.01
CA ASN A 811 17.82 67.90 -38.99
C ASN A 811 16.36 67.88 -38.47
N VAL A 812 16.05 67.09 -37.44
CA VAL A 812 14.78 67.19 -36.68
C VAL A 812 15.00 68.01 -35.39
N TYR A 813 14.08 68.91 -35.06
CA TYR A 813 14.19 69.90 -33.96
C TYR A 813 13.61 69.38 -32.64
N CYS A 814 13.94 68.17 -32.21
CA CYS A 814 13.37 67.58 -30.99
C CYS A 814 14.43 66.97 -30.06
N ALA A 815 14.37 67.32 -28.77
CA ALA A 815 15.19 66.67 -27.76
C ALA A 815 14.53 65.36 -27.31
N GLY A 816 15.30 64.27 -27.34
CA GLY A 816 14.86 62.93 -26.94
C GLY A 816 15.12 62.65 -25.47
N SER A 817 14.23 61.87 -24.85
CA SER A 817 14.38 61.47 -23.46
C SER A 817 15.26 60.22 -23.32
N GLY A 818 15.74 59.91 -22.12
CA GLY A 818 16.54 58.72 -21.87
C GLY A 818 15.70 57.44 -21.92
N GLY A 819 16.31 56.34 -22.35
CA GLY A 819 15.72 55.01 -22.25
C GLY A 819 15.66 54.54 -20.80
N GLY A 820 14.57 53.88 -20.42
CA GLY A 820 14.46 53.17 -19.16
C GLY A 820 14.81 51.69 -19.32
N ALA A 821 14.95 50.99 -18.20
CA ALA A 821 15.18 49.55 -18.21
C ALA A 821 13.97 48.76 -18.76
N GLY A 822 12.74 49.27 -18.62
CA GLY A 822 11.51 48.60 -19.05
C GLY A 822 10.98 49.07 -20.40
N THR A 823 11.08 50.37 -20.69
CA THR A 823 10.64 50.93 -21.97
C THR A 823 11.66 51.90 -22.58
N LYS A 824 11.62 52.04 -23.89
CA LYS A 824 12.46 52.99 -24.63
C LYS A 824 12.13 54.43 -24.26
N GLY A 825 13.09 55.33 -24.49
CA GLY A 825 12.86 56.77 -24.40
C GLY A 825 11.97 57.27 -25.55
N TYR A 826 11.34 58.41 -25.34
CA TYR A 826 10.41 59.06 -26.27
C TYR A 826 11.06 60.28 -26.92
N ALA A 827 10.70 60.54 -28.17
CA ALA A 827 11.00 61.78 -28.87
C ALA A 827 9.71 62.53 -29.25
N ALA A 828 9.69 63.84 -28.97
CA ALA A 828 8.50 64.67 -29.05
C ALA A 828 7.83 64.66 -30.44
N GLU A 829 8.59 64.48 -31.52
CA GLU A 829 8.08 64.51 -32.90
C GLU A 829 7.81 63.12 -33.52
N VAL A 830 8.30 62.04 -32.91
CA VAL A 830 8.30 60.70 -33.54
C VAL A 830 7.33 59.75 -32.87
N ASP A 831 7.39 59.66 -31.54
CA ASP A 831 6.69 58.64 -30.77
C ASP A 831 6.31 59.06 -29.34
N GLY A 832 6.57 60.32 -28.96
CA GLY A 832 6.16 60.87 -27.68
C GLY A 832 4.67 61.25 -27.62
N PRO A 833 4.11 61.45 -26.40
CA PRO A 833 2.73 61.90 -26.21
C PRO A 833 2.43 63.27 -26.86
N ASN A 834 3.49 64.01 -27.20
CA ASN A 834 3.46 65.35 -27.78
C ASN A 834 3.75 65.38 -29.30
N THR A 835 3.54 64.29 -30.07
CA THR A 835 3.83 64.16 -31.54
C THR A 835 3.34 65.30 -32.44
N SER A 836 2.40 66.12 -31.98
CA SER A 836 1.89 67.30 -32.70
C SER A 836 2.70 68.59 -32.47
N HIS A 837 3.64 68.60 -31.52
CA HIS A 837 4.37 69.78 -31.06
C HIS A 837 5.86 69.47 -30.89
N GLY A 838 6.63 69.69 -31.96
CA GLY A 838 8.03 69.28 -32.02
C GLY A 838 9.00 69.96 -31.06
N ASP A 839 8.56 71.06 -30.47
CA ASP A 839 9.35 71.87 -29.55
C ASP A 839 9.21 71.46 -28.07
N ASN A 840 8.34 70.48 -27.75
CA ASN A 840 8.02 70.13 -26.36
C ASN A 840 8.99 69.09 -25.76
N ALA A 841 9.12 69.11 -24.43
CA ALA A 841 9.77 68.02 -23.71
C ALA A 841 9.00 66.69 -23.89
N SER A 842 9.69 65.58 -23.65
CA SER A 842 9.15 64.22 -23.69
C SER A 842 9.47 63.47 -22.39
N PRO A 843 8.55 62.60 -21.93
CA PRO A 843 8.78 61.81 -20.72
C PRO A 843 9.91 60.80 -20.93
N GLY A 844 10.60 60.44 -19.85
CA GLY A 844 11.60 59.37 -19.88
C GLY A 844 10.96 57.99 -20.08
N GLY A 845 11.74 57.01 -20.58
CA GLY A 845 11.30 55.61 -20.61
C GLY A 845 11.20 55.04 -19.19
N ASP A 846 10.18 54.23 -18.92
CA ASP A 846 9.97 53.62 -17.62
C ASP A 846 11.01 52.52 -17.33
N GLY A 847 11.32 52.36 -16.06
CA GLY A 847 12.15 51.29 -15.51
C GLY A 847 11.45 49.94 -15.49
N ILE A 848 11.97 49.00 -14.71
CA ILE A 848 11.28 47.73 -14.43
C ILE A 848 10.81 47.65 -12.99
N GLU A 849 9.72 46.92 -12.77
CA GLU A 849 9.27 46.57 -11.42
C GLU A 849 9.98 45.31 -10.91
N ASN A 850 10.41 45.34 -9.65
CA ASN A 850 10.89 44.16 -8.95
C ASN A 850 10.53 44.22 -7.47
N LEU A 851 10.20 43.07 -6.88
CA LEU A 851 9.69 42.96 -5.51
C LEU A 851 10.75 42.58 -4.46
N PHE A 852 12.01 42.37 -4.84
CA PHE A 852 13.02 41.74 -3.97
C PHE A 852 13.36 42.54 -2.73
N GLN A 853 13.18 43.86 -2.73
CA GLN A 853 13.56 44.72 -1.62
C GLN A 853 12.54 44.70 -0.46
N THR A 854 11.25 44.74 -0.76
CA THR A 854 10.18 44.96 0.24
C THR A 854 9.06 43.92 0.20
N GLY A 855 9.08 43.02 -0.79
CA GLY A 855 7.98 42.08 -1.05
C GLY A 855 6.84 42.68 -1.87
N SER A 856 6.93 43.95 -2.27
CA SER A 856 6.00 44.62 -3.20
C SER A 856 6.78 45.19 -4.38
N ASN A 857 6.17 45.26 -5.55
CA ASN A 857 6.80 45.82 -6.75
C ASN A 857 7.29 47.25 -6.50
N GLN A 858 8.57 47.48 -6.74
CA GLN A 858 9.21 48.79 -6.74
C GLN A 858 9.84 49.03 -8.12
N TRP A 859 9.83 50.28 -8.57
CA TRP A 859 10.41 50.64 -9.85
C TRP A 859 11.91 50.94 -9.74
N TYR A 860 12.68 50.44 -10.71
CA TYR A 860 14.11 50.67 -10.82
C TYR A 860 14.50 51.07 -12.24
N ALA A 861 15.43 52.01 -12.33
CA ALA A 861 16.08 52.46 -13.56
C ALA A 861 15.13 53.09 -14.60
N GLY A 862 14.46 54.18 -14.22
CA GLY A 862 13.71 55.03 -15.14
C GLY A 862 14.60 56.04 -15.88
N GLY A 863 14.37 56.26 -17.17
CA GLY A 863 15.10 57.22 -17.99
C GLY A 863 14.75 58.67 -17.65
N GLY A 864 15.66 59.62 -17.90
CA GLY A 864 15.40 61.03 -17.68
C GLY A 864 14.50 61.65 -18.76
N ALA A 865 13.63 62.59 -18.40
CA ALA A 865 12.85 63.36 -19.36
C ALA A 865 13.76 64.22 -20.26
N SER A 866 13.29 64.63 -21.44
CA SER A 866 14.03 65.60 -22.27
C SER A 866 13.78 67.06 -21.85
N GLY A 867 14.63 67.96 -22.33
CA GLY A 867 14.36 69.39 -22.39
C GLY A 867 13.46 69.76 -23.56
N HIS A 868 13.15 71.05 -23.71
CA HIS A 868 12.33 71.57 -24.81
C HIS A 868 13.20 72.22 -25.90
N THR A 869 12.69 72.38 -27.11
CA THR A 869 13.38 73.00 -28.25
C THR A 869 12.63 74.28 -28.66
N GLY A 870 12.59 75.34 -27.82
CA GLY A 870 11.79 76.54 -28.12
C GLY A 870 11.69 77.59 -27.00
N GLY A 871 10.76 78.56 -27.11
CA GLY A 871 10.64 79.71 -26.19
C GLY A 871 9.65 79.57 -25.03
N SER A 872 8.86 78.49 -24.95
CA SER A 872 7.91 78.22 -23.86
C SER A 872 8.27 76.92 -23.15
N ILE A 873 8.51 76.98 -21.84
CA ILE A 873 8.99 75.83 -21.05
C ILE A 873 7.85 74.84 -20.76
N THR A 874 7.98 73.60 -21.23
CA THR A 874 7.14 72.46 -20.82
C THR A 874 7.99 71.50 -19.98
N PHE A 875 7.44 71.04 -18.85
CA PHE A 875 8.11 70.10 -17.94
C PHE A 875 7.45 68.74 -18.09
N GLU A 876 8.25 67.71 -18.31
CA GLU A 876 7.78 66.33 -18.36
C GLU A 876 8.40 65.51 -17.24
N SER A 877 7.73 64.41 -16.89
CA SER A 877 8.20 63.47 -15.88
C SER A 877 9.32 62.59 -16.43
N GLY A 878 10.33 62.31 -15.60
CA GLY A 878 11.19 61.17 -15.85
C GLY A 878 10.40 59.86 -15.77
N GLY A 879 10.95 58.79 -16.32
CA GLY A 879 10.33 57.47 -16.27
C GLY A 879 10.26 56.93 -14.83
N ALA A 880 9.28 56.05 -14.60
CA ALA A 880 9.12 55.35 -13.33
C ALA A 880 10.42 54.61 -12.97
N GLY A 881 10.85 54.67 -11.71
CA GLY A 881 12.17 54.15 -11.29
C GLY A 881 13.23 55.23 -11.11
N GLY A 882 12.80 56.46 -10.85
CA GLY A 882 13.66 57.57 -10.43
C GLY A 882 14.30 58.35 -11.55
N GLY A 883 13.74 58.31 -12.76
CA GLY A 883 14.15 59.21 -13.83
C GLY A 883 13.95 60.67 -13.42
N GLY A 884 14.93 61.52 -13.72
CA GLY A 884 14.84 62.95 -13.49
C GLY A 884 13.79 63.58 -14.42
N ASN A 885 12.87 64.34 -13.85
CA ASN A 885 12.01 65.26 -14.61
C ASN A 885 12.87 66.28 -15.36
N THR A 886 12.30 67.01 -16.31
CA THR A 886 13.02 68.10 -17.00
C THR A 886 13.71 69.03 -15.99
N LEU A 887 15.02 69.24 -16.15
CA LEU A 887 15.92 70.00 -15.24
C LEU A 887 16.23 69.38 -13.86
N ALA A 888 15.83 68.14 -13.60
CA ALA A 888 16.08 67.46 -12.34
C ALA A 888 17.10 66.32 -12.49
N ASN A 889 17.87 66.07 -11.43
CA ASN A 889 18.73 64.90 -11.35
C ASN A 889 17.90 63.62 -11.25
N GLY A 890 18.48 62.50 -11.66
CA GLY A 890 17.95 61.18 -11.35
C GLY A 890 17.98 60.92 -9.84
N THR A 891 17.03 60.14 -9.35
CA THR A 891 16.92 59.76 -7.95
C THR A 891 18.06 58.80 -7.58
N ALA A 892 18.80 59.10 -6.52
CA ALA A 892 19.87 58.23 -6.04
C ALA A 892 19.32 56.84 -5.63
N ASN A 893 20.14 55.80 -5.78
CA ASN A 893 19.83 54.41 -5.44
C ASN A 893 18.68 53.79 -6.24
N THR A 894 18.41 54.31 -7.43
CA THR A 894 17.44 53.71 -8.36
C THR A 894 18.03 53.47 -9.74
N GLY A 895 19.24 53.95 -10.03
CA GLY A 895 19.83 53.96 -11.38
C GLY A 895 19.09 54.88 -12.36
N GLY A 896 18.29 55.84 -11.88
CA GLY A 896 17.50 56.71 -12.75
C GLY A 896 18.35 57.68 -13.58
N GLY A 897 17.98 57.93 -14.83
CA GLY A 897 18.68 58.89 -15.69
C GLY A 897 18.40 60.35 -15.33
N GLY A 898 19.36 61.26 -15.55
CA GLY A 898 19.17 62.70 -15.30
C GLY A 898 18.28 63.37 -16.35
N GLY A 899 17.42 64.31 -15.96
CA GLY A 899 16.54 65.02 -16.88
C GLY A 899 17.27 66.07 -17.72
N GLY A 900 16.83 66.26 -18.96
CA GLY A 900 17.40 67.20 -19.93
C GLY A 900 17.00 68.66 -19.67
N GLY A 901 17.58 69.56 -20.47
CA GLY A 901 17.39 71.01 -20.40
C GLY A 901 18.31 71.73 -19.40
N ASN A 902 19.09 70.99 -18.61
CA ASN A 902 20.17 71.50 -17.76
C ASN A 902 21.25 70.41 -17.61
N THR A 903 22.43 70.75 -17.09
CA THR A 903 23.41 69.75 -16.67
C THR A 903 22.92 69.07 -15.40
N THR A 904 22.43 67.84 -15.53
CA THR A 904 21.92 67.02 -14.43
C THR A 904 22.75 65.75 -14.28
N THR A 905 22.71 65.18 -13.08
CA THR A 905 23.34 63.90 -12.78
C THR A 905 22.31 62.77 -12.85
N GLY A 906 22.72 61.60 -13.32
CA GLY A 906 21.97 60.38 -13.06
C GLY A 906 21.99 60.03 -11.58
N GLY A 907 21.11 59.11 -11.18
CA GLY A 907 21.09 58.50 -9.87
C GLY A 907 22.10 57.35 -9.76
N SER A 908 22.66 57.14 -8.57
CA SER A 908 23.48 55.95 -8.28
C SER A 908 22.68 54.65 -8.42
N GLY A 909 23.39 53.56 -8.67
CA GLY A 909 22.84 52.20 -8.71
C GLY A 909 22.43 51.67 -7.34
N ILE A 910 21.96 50.42 -7.33
CA ILE A 910 21.56 49.71 -6.11
C ILE A 910 21.71 48.20 -6.33
N VAL A 911 22.15 47.46 -5.31
CA VAL A 911 22.17 45.99 -5.32
C VAL A 911 21.29 45.49 -4.18
N ILE A 912 20.34 44.61 -4.51
CA ILE A 912 19.43 44.01 -3.53
C ILE A 912 19.55 42.49 -3.68
N ILE A 913 19.99 41.84 -2.61
CA ILE A 913 20.12 40.39 -2.52
C ILE A 913 19.08 39.89 -1.52
N ARG A 914 18.37 38.81 -1.84
CA ARG A 914 17.50 38.13 -0.87
C ARG A 914 17.70 36.63 -0.88
N TYR A 915 17.44 36.00 0.25
CA TYR A 915 17.44 34.54 0.40
C TYR A 915 16.41 34.11 1.45
N MET A 916 15.88 32.89 1.29
CA MET A 916 14.99 32.32 2.29
C MET A 916 15.81 31.93 3.53
N PHE A 917 15.27 32.24 4.71
CA PHE A 917 15.91 31.90 5.98
C PHE A 917 15.02 31.04 6.91
N GLN A 918 13.82 30.65 6.45
CA GLN A 918 12.84 29.82 7.19
C GLN A 918 12.20 28.79 6.25
#